data_AF-A0A8B6BKM4-F1
#
_entry.id   AF-A0A8B6BKM4-F1
#
_cell.length_a   1.000
_cell.length_b   1.000
_cell.length_c   1.000
_cell.angle_alpha   90.00
_cell.angle_beta   90.00
_cell.angle_gamma   90.00
#
_symmetry.space_group_name_H-M   'P 1'
#
loop_
_entity.id
_entity.type
_entity.pdbx_description
1 polymer ?
#
loop_
_entity_poly.entity_id
_entity_poly.type
_entity_poly.pdbx_seq_one_letter_code
_entity_poly.pdbx_strand_id
1 'polypeptide(L)'
;MRKLLIIFASLPVLALSLVVEDDIPPMLQECYNQHTYSNSLDEQTNCLQKYLFYLFRNSTQQTLVDKNALDWVDSLGRSVHHRLKRQTRYNTYNTYNRYNNRFRRPIPSVDRRRVRKEIRTLTDQERQVFFDAINALKNDKSVSPNLYDTLALMHQTLALTSAHRGPNFPSWHRYFLLILEEACVRKRSTFVLPYWDSSIDFRMSDPSESVLWTEIFLGNGRGVVYTGPFAMWRTPANNTYLRRDIPGANSSLINPDTIVNVFRKRYNREILTPTAATEEDNLENHHDGVHRWVGGEDGHMGGLETSPQDPVFFLHHCYIDYLWEVFRERQQRLGINTEEDYPETTNENHHPNRIMDNLSPPRTNKWGYSNIFTERNGIYRYAPAPTCANRCGGAYNGYLFCNRRTGHCEPRTKRQFIDMGGFRNIDSPYINDQPIVASAGNRQAAQAVTFRPSSESRLTISNPAPSISRHFEQHLIDPRTRTTRKKRSIATFDNDNVAIQSSYYPNLLVTIPVKIVNTHHSSGNSKNSFENVNFVQQGSTLNVSYETVGFSYNGNHTGHIIIDEKTQTAESTVMIAFKKPMFGVTTANVRVFDSYGGICKPECFEPGSKFYKDCSGVLKITADLPLMFNDLSEHIEDSQRPYMIFNCHN
;
A
#
# COMPACT_ATOMS: atom_id res chain seq x y z
N MET A 1 25.49 -55.38 -19.32
CA MET A 1 25.01 -55.11 -17.95
C MET A 1 25.83 -54.00 -17.32
N ARG A 2 25.24 -52.81 -17.13
CA ARG A 2 25.54 -51.83 -16.06
C ARG A 2 24.61 -50.63 -16.26
N LYS A 3 23.57 -50.54 -15.42
CA LYS A 3 22.64 -49.41 -15.36
C LYS A 3 23.38 -48.21 -14.76
N LEU A 4 23.46 -47.10 -15.50
CA LEU A 4 23.90 -45.82 -14.97
C LEU A 4 22.68 -45.12 -14.36
N LEU A 5 22.56 -45.13 -13.04
CA LEU A 5 21.60 -44.29 -12.31
C LEU A 5 22.13 -42.86 -12.32
N ILE A 6 21.45 -41.96 -13.02
CA ILE A 6 21.63 -40.51 -12.87
C ILE A 6 20.57 -40.06 -11.86
N ILE A 7 21.01 -39.76 -10.63
CA ILE A 7 20.18 -39.16 -9.59
C ILE A 7 20.06 -37.66 -9.91
N PHE A 8 18.91 -37.24 -10.45
CA PHE A 8 18.54 -35.83 -10.47
C PHE A 8 18.03 -35.45 -9.07
N ALA A 9 18.87 -34.80 -8.27
CA ALA A 9 18.44 -34.12 -7.06
C ALA A 9 17.66 -32.85 -7.46
N SER A 10 16.33 -32.93 -7.53
CA SER A 10 15.46 -31.76 -7.57
C SER A 10 15.38 -31.17 -6.16
N LEU A 11 16.07 -30.06 -5.92
CA LEU A 11 15.85 -29.22 -4.73
C LEU A 11 14.46 -28.56 -4.85
N PRO A 12 13.54 -28.73 -3.88
CA PRO A 12 12.31 -27.99 -3.86
C PRO A 12 12.63 -26.54 -3.48
N VAL A 13 12.18 -25.58 -4.28
CA VAL A 13 12.11 -24.17 -3.85
C VAL A 13 10.94 -24.07 -2.89
N LEU A 14 11.21 -24.40 -1.63
CA LEU A 14 10.35 -24.02 -0.50
C LEU A 14 10.45 -22.50 -0.38
N ALA A 15 9.32 -21.80 -0.48
CA ALA A 15 9.24 -20.38 -0.14
C ALA A 15 9.40 -20.26 1.38
N LEU A 16 10.64 -20.30 1.87
CA LEU A 16 11.03 -20.17 3.28
C LEU A 16 10.69 -18.75 3.76
N SER A 17 9.85 -18.63 4.78
CA SER A 17 9.79 -17.42 5.60
C SER A 17 11.19 -17.08 6.11
N LEU A 18 11.59 -15.82 6.04
CA LEU A 18 12.91 -15.41 6.52
C LEU A 18 12.74 -14.73 7.88
N VAL A 19 13.22 -15.37 8.94
CA VAL A 19 13.52 -14.73 10.23
C VAL A 19 15.00 -14.94 10.47
N VAL A 20 15.81 -13.90 10.24
CA VAL A 20 17.27 -13.95 10.39
C VAL A 20 17.74 -12.70 11.12
N GLU A 21 18.72 -12.84 12.00
CA GLU A 21 19.39 -11.73 12.67
C GLU A 21 19.96 -10.76 11.62
N ASP A 22 19.77 -9.47 11.86
CA ASP A 22 20.42 -8.39 11.12
C ASP A 22 21.32 -7.61 12.09
N ASP A 23 22.34 -6.94 11.57
CA ASP A 23 23.23 -6.14 12.42
C ASP A 23 22.50 -4.90 12.96
N ILE A 24 22.76 -4.49 14.22
CA ILE A 24 22.35 -3.16 14.67
C ILE A 24 23.03 -2.14 13.74
N PRO A 25 22.27 -1.22 13.15
CA PRO A 25 22.85 -0.23 12.26
C PRO A 25 23.95 0.57 12.97
N PRO A 26 25.12 0.80 12.34
CA PRO A 26 26.30 1.37 13.01
C PRO A 26 26.04 2.68 13.76
N MET A 27 25.13 3.51 13.26
CA MET A 27 24.80 4.79 13.89
C MET A 27 23.88 4.66 15.12
N LEU A 28 23.00 3.65 15.11
CA LEU A 28 22.24 3.27 16.31
C LEU A 28 23.18 2.65 17.34
N GLN A 29 24.10 1.80 16.88
CA GLN A 29 25.13 1.17 17.71
C GLN A 29 26.01 2.23 18.39
N GLU A 30 26.44 3.25 17.64
CA GLU A 30 27.26 4.34 18.18
C GLU A 30 26.51 5.14 19.26
N CYS A 31 25.22 5.43 19.05
CA CYS A 31 24.39 6.09 20.06
C CYS A 31 24.24 5.24 21.32
N TYR A 32 23.94 3.94 21.16
CA TYR A 32 23.87 3.01 22.29
C TYR A 32 25.19 2.91 23.06
N ASN A 33 26.32 2.87 22.34
CA ASN A 33 27.66 2.82 22.94
C ASN A 33 28.02 4.11 23.71
N GLN A 34 27.45 5.26 23.37
CA GLN A 34 27.68 6.53 24.08
C GLN A 34 26.91 6.63 25.41
N HIS A 35 25.84 5.84 25.56
CA HIS A 35 24.93 5.86 26.71
C HIS A 35 25.05 4.61 27.61
N THR A 36 26.14 3.85 27.49
CA THR A 36 26.42 2.58 28.19
C THR A 36 26.47 2.66 29.72
N TYR A 37 26.49 3.85 30.32
CA TYR A 37 26.57 4.03 31.77
C TYR A 37 25.25 4.42 32.45
N SER A 38 24.20 4.75 31.69
CA SER A 38 22.96 5.31 32.24
C SER A 38 21.81 4.30 32.31
N ASN A 39 21.74 3.31 31.40
CA ASN A 39 20.64 2.33 31.30
C ASN A 39 19.22 2.92 31.42
N SER A 40 19.04 4.23 31.22
CA SER A 40 17.74 4.86 31.37
C SER A 40 16.91 4.61 30.12
N LEU A 41 15.68 4.13 30.33
CA LEU A 41 14.67 3.85 29.30
C LEU A 41 14.52 5.01 28.30
N ASP A 42 14.68 6.25 28.79
CA ASP A 42 14.56 7.48 28.01
C ASP A 42 15.72 7.67 27.02
N GLU A 43 16.96 7.32 27.37
CA GLU A 43 18.14 7.57 26.53
C GLU A 43 18.21 6.61 25.33
N GLN A 44 17.98 5.31 25.53
CA GLN A 44 17.97 4.35 24.43
C GLN A 44 16.75 4.51 23.53
N THR A 45 15.60 4.88 24.08
CA THR A 45 14.41 5.25 23.30
C THR A 45 14.66 6.52 22.50
N ASN A 46 15.34 7.53 23.06
CA ASN A 46 15.77 8.71 22.34
C ASN A 46 16.80 8.39 21.24
N CYS A 47 17.76 7.48 21.49
CA CYS A 47 18.68 6.98 20.46
C CYS A 47 17.93 6.28 19.32
N LEU A 48 16.96 5.41 19.64
CA LEU A 48 16.15 4.74 18.64
C LEU A 48 15.30 5.75 17.87
N GLN A 49 14.65 6.70 18.54
CA GLN A 49 13.86 7.75 17.89
C GLN A 49 14.72 8.66 17.01
N LYS A 50 15.92 9.05 17.47
CA LYS A 50 16.89 9.81 16.67
C LYS A 50 17.43 8.99 15.51
N TYR A 51 17.63 7.69 15.68
CA TYR A 51 18.04 6.79 14.62
C TYR A 51 16.92 6.53 13.64
N LEU A 52 15.68 6.38 14.07
CA LEU A 52 14.50 6.32 13.20
C LEU A 52 14.32 7.65 12.49
N PHE A 53 14.58 8.78 13.15
CA PHE A 53 14.61 10.11 12.54
C PHE A 53 15.81 10.29 11.59
N TYR A 54 16.93 9.61 11.84
CA TYR A 54 18.08 9.57 10.95
C TYR A 54 17.86 8.62 9.79
N LEU A 55 17.30 7.42 9.97
CA LEU A 55 16.79 6.60 8.88
C LEU A 55 15.75 7.42 8.13
N PHE A 56 14.90 8.17 8.77
CA PHE A 56 13.97 9.06 8.09
C PHE A 56 14.73 10.15 7.28
N ARG A 57 15.71 10.84 7.85
CA ARG A 57 16.44 11.96 7.21
C ARG A 57 17.56 11.55 6.23
N ASN A 58 18.16 10.39 6.47
CA ASN A 58 19.37 9.82 5.88
C ASN A 58 19.14 8.40 5.31
N SER A 59 17.93 7.82 5.42
CA SER A 59 17.53 6.75 4.50
C SER A 59 17.51 7.38 3.12
N THR A 60 18.61 7.15 2.48
CA THR A 60 18.63 6.51 1.18
C THR A 60 17.74 5.25 1.16
N GLN A 61 16.43 5.38 1.43
CA GLN A 61 15.41 4.64 0.67
C GLN A 61 15.23 5.27 -0.74
N GLN A 62 16.13 6.18 -1.10
CA GLN A 62 16.65 6.36 -2.46
C GLN A 62 17.60 5.24 -2.93
N THR A 63 17.73 4.09 -2.25
CA THR A 63 18.51 2.98 -2.82
C THR A 63 17.85 2.37 -4.07
N LEU A 64 16.55 2.57 -4.27
CA LEU A 64 15.87 2.22 -5.52
C LEU A 64 15.95 3.32 -6.59
N VAL A 65 16.03 4.59 -6.17
CA VAL A 65 15.93 5.76 -7.04
C VAL A 65 17.28 6.48 -7.11
N ASP A 66 17.94 6.41 -8.26
CA ASP A 66 19.25 7.05 -8.41
C ASP A 66 19.15 8.59 -8.45
N LYS A 67 20.32 9.25 -8.38
CA LYS A 67 20.40 10.71 -8.46
C LYS A 67 19.79 11.28 -9.75
N ASN A 68 19.99 10.62 -10.89
CA ASN A 68 19.50 11.11 -12.18
C ASN A 68 17.96 11.09 -12.22
N ALA A 69 17.34 10.09 -11.58
CA ALA A 69 15.90 10.04 -11.37
C ALA A 69 15.40 11.22 -10.54
N LEU A 70 16.09 11.56 -9.44
CA LEU A 70 15.72 12.72 -8.60
C LEU A 70 15.88 14.05 -9.35
N ASP A 71 16.99 14.21 -10.07
CA ASP A 71 17.24 15.39 -10.92
C ASP A 71 16.18 15.51 -12.03
N TRP A 72 15.72 14.37 -12.56
CA TRP A 72 14.62 14.32 -13.51
C TRP A 72 13.29 14.73 -12.87
N VAL A 73 12.93 14.22 -11.67
CA VAL A 73 11.72 14.64 -10.94
C VAL A 73 11.73 16.14 -10.67
N ASP A 74 12.85 16.66 -10.18
CA ASP A 74 13.08 18.09 -9.97
C ASP A 74 12.91 18.90 -11.27
N SER A 75 13.37 18.37 -12.41
CA SER A 75 13.13 19.00 -13.72
C SER A 75 11.64 19.07 -14.09
N LEU A 76 10.82 18.10 -13.68
CA LEU A 76 9.37 18.11 -13.92
C LEU A 76 8.71 19.21 -13.12
N GLY A 77 8.97 19.27 -11.82
CA GLY A 77 8.37 20.29 -10.97
C GLY A 77 8.86 21.70 -11.32
N ARG A 78 10.11 21.86 -11.81
CA ARG A 78 10.56 23.13 -12.43
C ARG A 78 9.71 23.51 -13.64
N SER A 79 9.36 22.56 -14.51
CA SER A 79 8.49 22.80 -15.66
C SER A 79 7.09 23.28 -15.23
N VAL A 80 6.51 22.60 -14.23
CA VAL A 80 5.25 23.01 -13.59
C VAL A 80 5.34 24.46 -13.10
N HIS A 81 6.41 24.80 -12.37
CA HIS A 81 6.64 26.16 -11.86
C HIS A 81 6.80 27.21 -12.97
N HIS A 82 7.56 26.88 -14.01
CA HIS A 82 7.75 27.79 -15.14
C HIS A 82 6.45 28.05 -15.90
N ARG A 83 5.60 27.02 -16.04
CA ARG A 83 4.27 27.17 -16.61
C ARG A 83 3.42 28.15 -15.82
N LEU A 84 3.37 27.99 -14.49
CA LEU A 84 2.65 28.89 -13.59
C LEU A 84 3.17 30.33 -13.69
N LYS A 85 4.50 30.55 -13.61
CA LYS A 85 5.11 31.89 -13.73
C LYS A 85 4.79 32.57 -15.07
N ARG A 86 4.82 31.83 -16.19
CA ARG A 86 4.46 32.38 -17.51
C ARG A 86 3.01 32.85 -17.54
N GLN A 87 2.12 32.09 -16.90
CA GLN A 87 0.70 32.41 -16.82
C GLN A 87 0.43 33.65 -15.95
N THR A 88 1.10 33.77 -14.79
CA THR A 88 1.01 34.97 -13.95
C THR A 88 1.48 36.23 -14.69
N ARG A 89 2.61 36.17 -15.41
CA ARG A 89 3.12 37.32 -16.19
C ARG A 89 2.17 37.73 -17.31
N TYR A 90 1.54 36.77 -17.98
CA TYR A 90 0.51 37.04 -19.00
C TYR A 90 -0.69 37.80 -18.39
N ASN A 91 -1.10 37.44 -17.17
CA ASN A 91 -2.18 38.13 -16.45
C ASN A 91 -1.80 39.57 -16.10
N THR A 92 -0.63 39.80 -15.48
CA THR A 92 -0.16 41.14 -15.11
C THR A 92 -0.04 42.06 -16.33
N TYR A 93 0.50 41.55 -17.44
CA TYR A 93 0.64 42.32 -18.68
C TYR A 93 -0.71 42.72 -19.29
N ASN A 94 -1.69 41.81 -19.29
CA ASN A 94 -3.03 42.12 -19.81
C ASN A 94 -3.79 43.10 -18.90
N THR A 95 -3.68 42.98 -17.58
CA THR A 95 -4.28 43.93 -16.64
C THR A 95 -3.68 45.33 -16.81
N TYR A 96 -2.35 45.43 -16.94
CA TYR A 96 -1.65 46.69 -17.19
C TYR A 96 -2.07 47.38 -18.51
N ASN A 97 -2.18 46.62 -19.61
CA ASN A 97 -2.62 47.18 -20.89
C ASN A 97 -4.09 47.59 -20.91
N ARG A 98 -4.95 46.89 -20.17
CA ARG A 98 -6.37 47.25 -19.99
C ARG A 98 -6.51 48.55 -19.22
N TYR A 99 -5.65 48.78 -18.21
CA TYR A 99 -5.63 50.02 -17.44
C TYR A 99 -5.10 51.21 -18.26
N ASN A 100 -4.14 50.97 -19.16
CA ASN A 100 -3.50 52.02 -19.96
C ASN A 100 -4.16 52.32 -21.31
N ASN A 101 -5.42 51.89 -21.53
CA ASN A 101 -6.22 52.19 -22.74
C ASN A 101 -5.49 51.97 -24.09
N ARG A 102 -4.50 51.07 -24.14
CA ARG A 102 -3.86 50.69 -25.40
C ARG A 102 -4.78 49.70 -26.11
N PHE A 103 -5.64 50.20 -27.01
CA PHE A 103 -6.54 49.42 -27.87
C PHE A 103 -5.77 48.53 -28.86
N ARG A 104 -5.08 47.50 -28.37
CA ARG A 104 -4.80 46.32 -29.17
C ARG A 104 -5.90 45.31 -28.91
N ARG A 105 -6.48 44.77 -29.99
CA ARG A 105 -7.55 43.76 -29.94
C ARG A 105 -7.23 42.72 -28.84
N PRO A 106 -8.12 42.46 -27.88
CA PRO A 106 -7.89 41.42 -26.90
C PRO A 106 -7.63 40.11 -27.64
N ILE A 107 -6.46 39.52 -27.41
CA ILE A 107 -6.13 38.19 -27.94
C ILE A 107 -7.23 37.25 -27.43
N PRO A 108 -7.92 36.48 -28.30
CA PRO A 108 -8.96 35.57 -27.86
C PRO A 108 -8.42 34.70 -26.72
N SER A 109 -9.10 34.70 -25.57
CA SER A 109 -8.68 33.90 -24.42
C SER A 109 -8.98 32.43 -24.71
N VAL A 110 -8.13 31.78 -25.48
CA VAL A 110 -8.16 30.32 -25.60
C VAL A 110 -7.87 29.77 -24.22
N ASP A 111 -8.80 29.02 -23.63
CA ASP A 111 -8.56 28.31 -22.37
C ASP A 111 -7.44 27.28 -22.62
N ARG A 112 -6.26 27.53 -22.04
CA ARG A 112 -5.07 26.68 -22.21
C ARG A 112 -4.94 25.62 -21.11
N ARG A 113 -5.94 25.52 -20.23
CA ARG A 113 -5.95 24.50 -19.19
C ARG A 113 -6.19 23.13 -19.79
N ARG A 114 -5.48 22.13 -19.25
CA ARG A 114 -5.79 20.72 -19.48
C ARG A 114 -7.15 20.40 -18.86
N VAL A 115 -8.03 19.74 -19.60
CA VAL A 115 -9.39 19.41 -19.15
C VAL A 115 -9.41 17.97 -18.68
N ARG A 116 -9.30 17.74 -17.37
CA ARG A 116 -9.33 16.41 -16.78
C ARG A 116 -10.76 15.87 -16.84
N LYS A 117 -10.95 14.70 -17.44
CA LYS A 117 -12.24 14.07 -17.70
C LYS A 117 -12.35 12.75 -16.95
N GLU A 118 -13.58 12.31 -16.71
CA GLU A 118 -13.84 10.97 -16.21
C GLU A 118 -13.36 9.95 -17.27
N ILE A 119 -12.63 8.90 -16.85
CA ILE A 119 -11.91 8.00 -17.78
C ILE A 119 -12.80 7.30 -18.81
N ARG A 120 -14.05 6.99 -18.48
CA ARG A 120 -15.05 6.36 -19.38
C ARG A 120 -15.71 7.36 -20.31
N THR A 121 -15.46 8.67 -20.14
CA THR A 121 -15.89 9.74 -21.06
C THR A 121 -14.83 10.15 -22.06
N LEU A 122 -13.62 9.59 -21.97
CA LEU A 122 -12.57 9.78 -22.95
C LEU A 122 -12.95 9.16 -24.29
N THR A 123 -12.55 9.83 -25.37
CA THR A 123 -12.49 9.19 -26.70
C THR A 123 -11.46 8.06 -26.68
N ASP A 124 -11.56 7.12 -27.63
CA ASP A 124 -10.60 6.02 -27.75
C ASP A 124 -9.16 6.54 -27.96
N GLN A 125 -9.00 7.64 -28.70
CA GLN A 125 -7.71 8.28 -28.89
C GLN A 125 -7.16 8.89 -27.59
N GLU A 126 -7.98 9.62 -26.82
CA GLU A 126 -7.57 10.18 -25.53
C GLU A 126 -7.20 9.06 -24.54
N ARG A 127 -7.98 7.98 -24.51
CA ARG A 127 -7.73 6.81 -23.67
C ARG A 127 -6.43 6.10 -24.06
N GLN A 128 -6.17 5.92 -25.36
CA GLN A 128 -4.91 5.37 -25.83
C GLN A 128 -3.72 6.25 -25.48
N VAL A 129 -3.84 7.58 -25.61
CA VAL A 129 -2.80 8.53 -25.18
C VAL A 129 -2.48 8.39 -23.70
N PHE A 130 -3.49 8.18 -22.85
CA PHE A 130 -3.29 7.93 -21.42
C PHE A 130 -2.47 6.65 -21.20
N PHE A 131 -2.89 5.52 -21.78
CA PHE A 131 -2.19 4.24 -21.62
C PHE A 131 -0.76 4.28 -22.19
N ASP A 132 -0.59 4.85 -23.37
CA ASP A 132 0.71 5.00 -24.03
C ASP A 132 1.68 5.83 -23.20
N ALA A 133 1.24 6.95 -22.64
CA ALA A 133 2.11 7.82 -21.86
C ALA A 133 2.59 7.14 -20.58
N ILE A 134 1.68 6.49 -19.87
CA ILE A 134 1.99 5.76 -18.63
C ILE A 134 2.92 4.57 -18.92
N ASN A 135 2.64 3.76 -19.95
CA ASN A 135 3.53 2.67 -20.37
C ASN A 135 4.89 3.18 -20.89
N ALA A 136 4.92 4.34 -21.55
CA ALA A 136 6.17 4.95 -22.00
C ALA A 136 7.05 5.41 -20.82
N LEU A 137 6.46 5.84 -19.71
CA LEU A 137 7.22 6.10 -18.48
C LEU A 137 7.72 4.80 -17.85
N LYS A 138 6.86 3.77 -17.80
CA LYS A 138 7.20 2.46 -17.22
C LYS A 138 8.35 1.75 -17.94
N ASN A 139 8.36 1.84 -19.27
CA ASN A 139 9.37 1.20 -20.10
C ASN A 139 10.67 2.00 -20.23
N ASP A 140 10.67 3.27 -19.83
CA ASP A 140 11.85 4.12 -19.94
C ASP A 140 12.79 3.93 -18.74
N LYS A 141 13.87 3.20 -18.98
CA LYS A 141 14.94 2.89 -18.03
C LYS A 141 16.12 3.87 -18.12
N SER A 142 15.90 5.09 -18.62
CA SER A 142 16.95 6.13 -18.65
C SER A 142 17.42 6.54 -17.25
N VAL A 143 16.64 6.22 -16.22
CA VAL A 143 16.96 6.36 -14.81
C VAL A 143 16.60 5.06 -14.08
N SER A 144 17.20 4.81 -12.92
CA SER A 144 16.83 3.67 -12.07
C SER A 144 15.73 4.07 -11.07
N PRO A 145 14.66 3.25 -10.90
CA PRO A 145 14.43 1.94 -11.55
C PRO A 145 13.76 2.01 -12.93
N ASN A 146 12.98 3.07 -13.19
CA ASN A 146 12.48 3.57 -14.49
C ASN A 146 11.66 4.83 -14.18
N LEU A 147 11.30 5.62 -15.19
CA LEU A 147 10.63 6.91 -14.96
C LEU A 147 9.30 6.79 -14.19
N TYR A 148 8.48 5.75 -14.45
CA TYR A 148 7.22 5.58 -13.72
C TYR A 148 7.47 5.19 -12.26
N ASP A 149 8.30 4.17 -12.04
CA ASP A 149 8.55 3.66 -10.70
C ASP A 149 9.31 4.67 -9.84
N THR A 150 10.18 5.49 -10.44
CA THR A 150 10.75 6.67 -9.79
C THR A 150 9.66 7.56 -9.21
N LEU A 151 8.61 7.87 -9.99
CA LEU A 151 7.50 8.69 -9.49
C LEU A 151 6.73 7.97 -8.39
N ALA A 152 6.40 6.69 -8.57
CA ALA A 152 5.67 5.91 -7.58
C ALA A 152 6.38 5.86 -6.23
N LEU A 153 7.71 5.74 -6.24
CA LEU A 153 8.56 5.72 -5.04
C LEU A 153 8.64 7.07 -4.31
N MET A 154 8.12 8.17 -4.87
CA MET A 154 8.06 9.46 -4.15
C MET A 154 7.03 9.44 -3.01
N HIS A 155 6.01 8.58 -3.07
CA HIS A 155 5.00 8.38 -2.02
C HIS A 155 5.43 7.27 -1.06
N GLN A 156 6.59 7.46 -0.43
CA GLN A 156 7.15 6.53 0.54
C GLN A 156 7.79 7.30 1.69
N THR A 157 8.32 6.59 2.69
CA THR A 157 9.09 7.17 3.80
C THR A 157 8.40 8.37 4.45
N LEU A 158 8.99 9.56 4.33
CA LEU A 158 8.58 10.79 5.00
C LEU A 158 7.23 11.27 4.48
N ALA A 159 7.05 11.12 3.16
CA ALA A 159 5.80 11.49 2.50
C ALA A 159 4.61 10.70 3.05
N LEU A 160 4.79 9.50 3.59
CA LEU A 160 3.68 8.78 4.22
C LEU A 160 3.11 9.55 5.42
N THR A 161 3.97 10.17 6.22
CA THR A 161 3.56 10.91 7.41
C THR A 161 3.19 12.37 7.13
N SER A 162 3.74 12.97 6.08
CA SER A 162 3.43 14.36 5.73
C SER A 162 2.33 14.49 4.69
N ALA A 163 2.05 13.47 3.87
CA ALA A 163 0.99 13.49 2.87
C ALA A 163 -0.33 12.86 3.32
N HIS A 164 -0.41 12.26 4.52
CA HIS A 164 -1.63 11.62 5.03
C HIS A 164 -1.95 12.07 6.45
N ARG A 165 -3.20 11.90 6.87
CA ARG A 165 -3.68 12.14 8.23
C ARG A 165 -3.45 13.59 8.70
N GLY A 166 -3.57 14.54 7.78
CA GLY A 166 -3.47 15.94 8.15
C GLY A 166 -3.74 16.93 7.02
N PRO A 167 -3.65 18.23 7.33
CA PRO A 167 -3.99 19.32 6.42
C PRO A 167 -3.21 19.35 5.09
N ASN A 168 -2.04 18.73 5.05
CA ASN A 168 -1.25 18.66 3.81
C ASN A 168 -1.75 17.59 2.82
N PHE A 169 -2.65 16.69 3.23
CA PHE A 169 -3.17 15.60 2.40
C PHE A 169 -3.57 16.02 0.97
N PRO A 170 -4.52 16.97 0.78
CA PRO A 170 -4.94 17.33 -0.57
C PRO A 170 -3.84 18.08 -1.34
N SER A 171 -2.97 18.78 -0.61
CA SER A 171 -1.93 19.64 -1.18
C SER A 171 -0.75 18.84 -1.74
N TRP A 172 -0.23 17.87 -0.98
CA TRP A 172 0.85 17.00 -1.40
C TRP A 172 0.43 16.17 -2.61
N HIS A 173 -0.75 15.53 -2.55
CA HIS A 173 -1.26 14.70 -3.64
C HIS A 173 -1.54 15.52 -4.91
N ARG A 174 -2.02 16.75 -4.79
CA ARG A 174 -2.15 17.65 -5.95
C ARG A 174 -0.82 17.91 -6.64
N TYR A 175 0.22 18.23 -5.88
CA TYR A 175 1.52 18.49 -6.47
C TYR A 175 2.07 17.23 -7.14
N PHE A 176 1.87 16.07 -6.51
CA PHE A 176 2.26 14.79 -7.08
C PHE A 176 1.54 14.48 -8.40
N LEU A 177 0.22 14.74 -8.50
CA LEU A 177 -0.54 14.63 -9.75
C LEU A 177 0.00 15.56 -10.85
N LEU A 178 0.40 16.78 -10.49
CA LEU A 178 1.00 17.73 -11.45
C LEU A 178 2.35 17.24 -11.98
N ILE A 179 3.18 16.63 -11.12
CA ILE A 179 4.47 16.06 -11.51
C ILE A 179 4.26 14.88 -12.47
N LEU A 180 3.35 13.94 -12.15
CA LEU A 180 3.02 12.84 -13.07
C LEU A 180 2.48 13.36 -14.40
N GLU A 181 1.53 14.29 -14.37
CA GLU A 181 0.92 14.82 -15.59
C GLU A 181 1.96 15.48 -16.48
N GLU A 182 2.92 16.21 -15.89
CA GLU A 182 4.03 16.80 -16.64
C GLU A 182 4.98 15.74 -17.22
N ALA A 183 5.24 14.65 -16.49
CA ALA A 183 6.03 13.52 -17.00
C ALA A 183 5.37 12.88 -18.23
N CYS A 184 4.07 12.62 -18.14
CA CYS A 184 3.29 12.04 -19.22
C CYS A 184 3.22 12.96 -20.45
N VAL A 185 3.13 14.28 -20.24
CA VAL A 185 3.12 15.27 -21.32
C VAL A 185 4.43 15.29 -22.11
N ARG A 186 5.57 15.02 -21.45
CA ARG A 186 6.85 14.86 -22.14
C ARG A 186 6.90 13.61 -23.04
N LYS A 187 6.08 12.59 -22.75
CA LYS A 187 5.95 11.38 -23.58
C LYS A 187 4.88 11.51 -24.67
N ARG A 188 3.80 12.20 -24.37
CA ARG A 188 2.66 12.46 -25.26
C ARG A 188 2.15 13.88 -25.02
N SER A 189 2.42 14.80 -25.94
CA SER A 189 2.14 16.24 -25.76
C SER A 189 0.67 16.60 -25.55
N THR A 190 -0.25 15.75 -26.02
CA THR A 190 -1.70 15.88 -25.86
C THR A 190 -2.23 15.23 -24.58
N PHE A 191 -1.38 14.64 -23.75
CA PHE A 191 -1.78 13.97 -22.51
C PHE A 191 -2.49 14.93 -21.55
N VAL A 192 -3.57 14.42 -20.98
CA VAL A 192 -4.29 15.01 -19.86
C VAL A 192 -4.62 13.89 -18.89
N LEU A 193 -4.38 14.12 -17.60
CA LEU A 193 -4.69 13.13 -16.57
C LEU A 193 -6.21 12.98 -16.42
N PRO A 194 -6.81 11.79 -16.62
CA PRO A 194 -8.21 11.57 -16.32
C PRO A 194 -8.43 11.27 -14.85
N TYR A 195 -9.68 11.36 -14.39
CA TYR A 195 -10.10 10.92 -13.07
C TYR A 195 -11.01 9.69 -13.16
N TRP A 196 -11.06 8.89 -12.10
CA TRP A 196 -12.03 7.82 -11.95
C TRP A 196 -13.06 8.18 -10.89
N ASP A 197 -14.27 8.51 -11.33
CA ASP A 197 -15.40 8.72 -10.42
C ASP A 197 -15.96 7.37 -9.97
N SER A 198 -15.45 6.87 -8.85
CA SER A 198 -15.87 5.60 -8.26
C SER A 198 -17.28 5.66 -7.66
N SER A 199 -17.87 6.85 -7.48
CA SER A 199 -19.23 6.99 -6.95
C SER A 199 -20.30 6.57 -7.96
N ILE A 200 -19.94 6.53 -9.24
CA ILE A 200 -20.75 5.95 -10.32
C ILE A 200 -20.77 4.42 -10.18
N ASP A 201 -19.60 3.80 -9.95
CA ASP A 201 -19.46 2.36 -9.76
C ASP A 201 -20.12 1.89 -8.45
N PHE A 202 -20.08 2.70 -7.38
CA PHE A 202 -20.76 2.40 -6.11
C PHE A 202 -22.25 2.06 -6.29
N ARG A 203 -22.91 2.60 -7.32
CA ARG A 203 -24.35 2.40 -7.58
C ARG A 203 -24.66 1.07 -8.28
N MET A 204 -23.63 0.34 -8.73
CA MET A 204 -23.81 -0.97 -9.33
C MET A 204 -24.20 -2.00 -8.27
N SER A 205 -24.97 -3.01 -8.67
CA SER A 205 -25.22 -4.18 -7.81
C SER A 205 -23.94 -4.95 -7.48
N ASP A 206 -23.02 -5.00 -8.45
CA ASP A 206 -21.67 -5.54 -8.30
C ASP A 206 -20.68 -4.61 -9.02
N PRO A 207 -19.98 -3.73 -8.29
CA PRO A 207 -19.01 -2.82 -8.89
C PRO A 207 -17.76 -3.51 -9.45
N SER A 208 -17.49 -4.78 -9.09
CA SER A 208 -16.36 -5.54 -9.64
C SER A 208 -16.59 -5.92 -11.12
N GLU A 209 -17.85 -5.92 -11.57
CA GLU A 209 -18.24 -6.20 -12.95
C GLU A 209 -18.16 -4.99 -13.88
N SER A 210 -17.79 -3.81 -13.36
CA SER A 210 -17.63 -2.58 -14.14
C SER A 210 -16.70 -2.79 -15.33
N VAL A 211 -17.04 -2.21 -16.48
CA VAL A 211 -16.20 -2.23 -17.69
C VAL A 211 -14.78 -1.67 -17.44
N LEU A 212 -14.59 -0.91 -16.36
CA LEU A 212 -13.28 -0.42 -15.94
C LEU A 212 -12.27 -1.55 -15.67
N TRP A 213 -12.73 -2.71 -15.20
CA TRP A 213 -11.90 -3.87 -14.85
C TRP A 213 -11.76 -4.86 -16.01
N THR A 214 -11.64 -4.33 -17.23
CA THR A 214 -11.49 -5.11 -18.46
C THR A 214 -10.23 -4.70 -19.23
N GLU A 215 -9.86 -5.52 -20.20
CA GLU A 215 -8.69 -5.37 -21.06
C GLU A 215 -8.67 -4.07 -21.90
N ILE A 216 -9.80 -3.39 -22.04
CA ILE A 216 -9.90 -2.11 -22.78
C ILE A 216 -9.64 -0.90 -21.87
N PHE A 217 -9.66 -1.13 -20.55
CA PHE A 217 -9.45 -0.14 -19.49
C PHE A 217 -8.25 -0.51 -18.61
N LEU A 218 -8.48 -0.88 -17.34
CA LEU A 218 -7.41 -1.01 -16.35
C LEU A 218 -6.88 -2.44 -16.23
N GLY A 219 -7.49 -3.41 -16.92
CA GLY A 219 -7.19 -4.84 -16.78
C GLY A 219 -8.01 -5.50 -15.66
N ASN A 220 -7.79 -6.81 -15.47
CA ASN A 220 -8.51 -7.59 -14.47
C ASN A 220 -8.35 -7.01 -13.04
N GLY A 221 -9.40 -7.17 -12.23
CA GLY A 221 -9.47 -6.60 -10.88
C GLY A 221 -8.98 -7.52 -9.75
N ARG A 222 -8.67 -8.80 -10.03
CA ARG A 222 -8.27 -9.78 -9.01
C ARG A 222 -7.00 -10.54 -9.40
N GLY A 223 -6.11 -10.71 -8.42
CA GLY A 223 -4.83 -11.40 -8.58
C GLY A 223 -3.81 -10.56 -9.31
N VAL A 224 -2.84 -11.23 -9.96
CA VAL A 224 -1.90 -10.57 -10.88
C VAL A 224 -2.67 -9.92 -12.02
N VAL A 225 -2.33 -8.68 -12.36
CA VAL A 225 -2.89 -8.02 -13.55
C VAL A 225 -2.24 -8.62 -14.78
N TYR A 226 -2.98 -9.47 -15.50
CA TYR A 226 -2.51 -10.18 -16.70
C TYR A 226 -3.24 -9.76 -17.98
N THR A 227 -4.24 -8.87 -17.88
CA THR A 227 -4.94 -8.29 -19.03
C THR A 227 -4.84 -6.77 -19.06
N GLY A 228 -5.13 -6.20 -20.24
CA GLY A 228 -5.18 -4.77 -20.45
C GLY A 228 -3.83 -4.07 -20.55
N PRO A 229 -3.84 -2.72 -20.59
CA PRO A 229 -2.66 -1.92 -20.91
C PRO A 229 -1.53 -2.02 -19.89
N PHE A 230 -1.81 -2.47 -18.67
CA PHE A 230 -0.84 -2.59 -17.58
C PHE A 230 -0.54 -4.05 -17.21
N ALA A 231 -0.87 -4.98 -18.12
CA ALA A 231 -0.62 -6.40 -17.92
C ALA A 231 0.86 -6.69 -17.65
N MET A 232 1.12 -7.60 -16.71
CA MET A 232 2.45 -8.12 -16.40
C MET A 232 3.47 -7.05 -15.99
N TRP A 233 3.00 -5.88 -15.55
CA TRP A 233 3.84 -4.86 -14.95
C TRP A 233 4.57 -5.44 -13.74
N ARG A 234 5.89 -5.27 -13.71
CA ARG A 234 6.71 -5.56 -12.52
C ARG A 234 6.80 -4.33 -11.65
N THR A 235 6.76 -4.47 -10.35
CA THR A 235 6.82 -3.36 -9.40
C THR A 235 8.10 -3.41 -8.57
N PRO A 236 8.61 -2.25 -8.08
CA PRO A 236 9.84 -2.21 -7.29
C PRO A 236 9.73 -2.98 -5.96
N ALA A 237 8.53 -3.13 -5.42
CA ALA A 237 8.28 -3.97 -4.25
C ALA A 237 8.50 -5.46 -4.61
N ASN A 238 9.69 -5.98 -4.25
CA ASN A 238 10.14 -7.37 -4.45
C ASN A 238 10.13 -7.89 -5.88
N ASN A 239 10.19 -7.00 -6.89
CA ASN A 239 10.15 -7.40 -8.30
C ASN A 239 8.92 -8.30 -8.59
N THR A 240 7.81 -8.03 -7.91
CA THR A 240 6.56 -8.76 -8.07
C THR A 240 5.74 -8.19 -9.22
N TYR A 241 4.73 -8.93 -9.66
CA TYR A 241 3.79 -8.41 -10.63
C TYR A 241 2.75 -7.51 -9.95
N LEU A 242 2.24 -6.50 -10.66
CA LEU A 242 1.11 -5.69 -10.23
C LEU A 242 -0.06 -6.61 -9.85
N ARG A 243 -0.66 -6.37 -8.67
CA ARG A 243 -1.76 -7.16 -8.11
C ARG A 243 -2.89 -6.29 -7.61
N ARG A 244 -4.11 -6.78 -7.74
CA ARG A 244 -5.35 -6.19 -7.20
C ARG A 244 -6.19 -7.25 -6.50
N ASP A 245 -7.05 -6.82 -5.58
CA ASP A 245 -7.95 -7.70 -4.85
C ASP A 245 -9.33 -7.04 -4.75
N ILE A 246 -10.05 -7.02 -5.88
CA ILE A 246 -11.38 -6.42 -5.98
C ILE A 246 -12.49 -7.47 -5.75
N PRO A 247 -13.54 -7.16 -4.96
CA PRO A 247 -13.54 -6.12 -3.93
C PRO A 247 -12.73 -6.56 -2.70
N GLY A 248 -11.95 -5.66 -2.13
CA GLY A 248 -11.24 -5.94 -0.87
C GLY A 248 -12.19 -6.01 0.33
N ALA A 249 -11.83 -6.77 1.37
CA ALA A 249 -12.65 -6.88 2.57
C ALA A 249 -12.75 -5.55 3.34
N ASN A 250 -13.87 -5.30 4.03
CA ASN A 250 -14.11 -4.10 4.87
C ASN A 250 -13.78 -2.78 4.16
N SER A 251 -14.22 -2.66 2.91
CA SER A 251 -13.90 -1.55 2.02
C SER A 251 -15.15 -0.95 1.38
N SER A 252 -15.02 0.21 0.74
CA SER A 252 -16.11 0.84 0.01
C SER A 252 -15.57 1.74 -1.09
N LEU A 253 -16.26 1.78 -2.23
CA LEU A 253 -16.10 2.90 -3.15
C LEU A 253 -16.66 4.19 -2.54
N ILE A 254 -16.36 5.35 -3.14
CA ILE A 254 -16.93 6.64 -2.70
C ILE A 254 -18.46 6.56 -2.73
N ASN A 255 -19.07 6.59 -1.54
CA ASN A 255 -20.52 6.55 -1.42
C ASN A 255 -21.09 7.97 -1.67
N PRO A 256 -21.92 8.16 -2.70
CA PRO A 256 -22.49 9.46 -3.04
C PRO A 256 -23.41 10.04 -1.94
N ASP A 257 -23.98 9.20 -1.08
CA ASP A 257 -24.90 9.62 -0.02
C ASP A 257 -24.16 10.14 1.21
N THR A 258 -22.92 9.71 1.45
CA THR A 258 -22.11 10.16 2.59
C THR A 258 -21.09 11.23 2.20
N ILE A 259 -20.54 11.22 0.98
CA ILE A 259 -19.61 12.26 0.49
C ILE A 259 -20.26 13.65 0.47
N VAL A 260 -21.60 13.74 0.44
CA VAL A 260 -22.33 15.00 0.59
C VAL A 260 -22.04 15.71 1.91
N ASN A 261 -21.62 15.00 2.95
CA ASN A 261 -21.28 15.58 4.25
C ASN A 261 -20.05 16.48 4.15
N VAL A 262 -19.03 16.08 3.39
CA VAL A 262 -17.88 16.94 3.03
C VAL A 262 -18.36 18.22 2.38
N PHE A 263 -19.27 18.12 1.39
CA PHE A 263 -19.79 19.27 0.65
C PHE A 263 -20.71 20.18 1.45
N ARG A 264 -21.21 19.74 2.62
CA ARG A 264 -22.00 20.58 3.52
C ARG A 264 -21.13 21.51 4.36
N LYS A 265 -19.88 21.12 4.65
CA LYS A 265 -18.93 21.92 5.44
C LYS A 265 -18.48 23.21 4.75
N ARG A 266 -17.89 24.13 5.52
CA ARG A 266 -17.47 25.45 5.03
C ARG A 266 -15.96 25.62 4.95
N TYR A 267 -15.21 24.99 5.85
CA TYR A 267 -13.76 25.16 6.00
C TYR A 267 -13.02 23.83 5.93
N ASN A 268 -11.78 23.85 5.45
CA ASN A 268 -10.94 22.65 5.36
C ASN A 268 -10.73 21.96 6.72
N ARG A 269 -10.74 22.73 7.82
CA ARG A 269 -10.64 22.17 9.18
C ARG A 269 -11.79 21.21 9.52
N GLU A 270 -12.93 21.33 8.85
CA GLU A 270 -14.09 20.48 9.10
C GLU A 270 -14.07 19.19 8.27
N ILE A 271 -13.20 19.11 7.24
CA ILE A 271 -13.14 17.99 6.30
C ILE A 271 -11.78 17.27 6.25
N LEU A 272 -10.80 17.75 7.03
CA LEU A 272 -9.46 17.17 7.11
C LEU A 272 -9.11 16.81 8.56
N THR A 273 -8.27 15.80 8.70
CA THR A 273 -7.63 15.42 9.96
C THR A 273 -6.79 16.58 10.50
N PRO A 274 -6.70 16.79 11.84
CA PRO A 274 -7.33 16.01 12.91
C PRO A 274 -8.71 16.53 13.35
N THR A 275 -9.24 17.57 12.71
CA THR A 275 -10.38 18.34 13.24
C THR A 275 -11.73 18.02 12.61
N ALA A 276 -11.79 17.17 11.57
CA ALA A 276 -13.05 16.66 11.05
C ALA A 276 -13.85 15.94 12.15
N ALA A 277 -15.13 16.30 12.29
CA ALA A 277 -15.94 15.88 13.44
C ALA A 277 -16.31 14.38 13.41
N THR A 278 -16.45 13.82 12.21
CA THR A 278 -16.83 12.43 11.99
C THR A 278 -16.01 11.84 10.85
N GLU A 279 -15.99 10.51 10.74
CA GLU A 279 -15.31 9.85 9.62
C GLU A 279 -15.94 10.21 8.27
N GLU A 280 -17.27 10.38 8.23
CA GLU A 280 -18.01 10.75 7.01
C GLU A 280 -17.80 12.21 6.59
N ASP A 281 -17.37 13.07 7.52
CA ASP A 281 -17.00 14.45 7.20
C ASP A 281 -15.59 14.54 6.60
N ASN A 282 -14.75 13.52 6.80
CA ASN A 282 -13.33 13.53 6.46
C ASN A 282 -13.10 13.03 5.02
N LEU A 283 -12.56 13.90 4.16
CA LEU A 283 -12.30 13.57 2.76
C LEU A 283 -11.31 12.40 2.58
N GLU A 284 -10.29 12.30 3.44
CA GLU A 284 -9.29 11.25 3.40
C GLU A 284 -9.89 9.88 3.76
N ASN A 285 -10.86 9.82 4.68
CA ASN A 285 -11.52 8.57 5.03
C ASN A 285 -12.35 7.98 3.88
N HIS A 286 -13.04 8.83 3.09
CA HIS A 286 -13.72 8.39 1.88
C HIS A 286 -12.71 7.85 0.85
N HIS A 287 -11.60 8.55 0.68
CA HIS A 287 -10.48 8.14 -0.16
C HIS A 287 -9.90 6.78 0.24
N ASP A 288 -9.69 6.55 1.53
CA ASP A 288 -9.09 5.33 2.08
C ASP A 288 -9.95 4.09 1.82
N GLY A 289 -11.27 4.26 1.76
CA GLY A 289 -12.21 3.20 1.39
C GLY A 289 -11.89 2.59 0.03
N VAL A 290 -11.57 3.44 -0.96
CA VAL A 290 -11.27 3.00 -2.34
C VAL A 290 -9.93 2.28 -2.43
N HIS A 291 -8.92 2.76 -1.68
CA HIS A 291 -7.63 2.07 -1.56
C HIS A 291 -7.81 0.63 -1.08
N ARG A 292 -8.58 0.45 0.01
CA ARG A 292 -8.93 -0.88 0.52
C ARG A 292 -9.78 -1.67 -0.48
N TRP A 293 -10.65 -1.01 -1.25
CA TRP A 293 -11.54 -1.70 -2.19
C TRP A 293 -10.81 -2.27 -3.41
N VAL A 294 -9.86 -1.52 -3.96
CA VAL A 294 -9.03 -2.00 -5.08
C VAL A 294 -7.91 -2.93 -4.61
N GLY A 295 -7.36 -2.61 -3.45
CA GLY A 295 -6.17 -3.25 -2.91
C GLY A 295 -6.42 -4.51 -2.10
N GLY A 296 -7.52 -4.58 -1.34
CA GLY A 296 -7.73 -5.67 -0.37
C GLY A 296 -6.51 -5.90 0.52
N GLU A 297 -6.26 -7.17 0.86
CA GLU A 297 -5.12 -7.56 1.69
C GLU A 297 -3.82 -7.67 0.87
N ASP A 298 -3.91 -8.15 -0.37
CA ASP A 298 -2.76 -8.60 -1.18
C ASP A 298 -2.49 -7.75 -2.44
N GLY A 299 -3.26 -6.69 -2.67
CA GLY A 299 -3.18 -5.80 -3.82
C GLY A 299 -2.43 -4.50 -3.52
N HIS A 300 -1.80 -3.95 -4.55
CA HIS A 300 -0.88 -2.81 -4.39
C HIS A 300 -1.58 -1.55 -3.86
N MET A 301 -2.82 -1.31 -4.28
CA MET A 301 -3.63 -0.17 -3.82
C MET A 301 -3.93 -0.15 -2.32
N GLY A 302 -3.82 -1.28 -1.61
CA GLY A 302 -4.14 -1.38 -0.19
C GLY A 302 -3.02 -0.85 0.71
N GLY A 303 -1.79 -0.84 0.19
CA GLY A 303 -0.63 -0.35 0.90
C GLY A 303 -0.28 1.08 0.58
N LEU A 304 0.00 1.90 1.61
CA LEU A 304 0.38 3.30 1.40
C LEU A 304 1.61 3.39 0.49
N GLU A 305 2.70 2.67 0.81
CA GLU A 305 3.96 2.67 0.04
C GLU A 305 3.87 2.09 -1.38
N THR A 306 2.89 1.23 -1.63
CA THR A 306 2.78 0.48 -2.89
C THR A 306 1.65 0.97 -3.78
N SER A 307 0.69 1.72 -3.25
CA SER A 307 -0.49 2.14 -4.00
C SER A 307 -0.18 2.89 -5.30
N PRO A 308 0.80 3.82 -5.38
CA PRO A 308 1.10 4.50 -6.64
C PRO A 308 1.77 3.62 -7.69
N GLN A 309 2.19 2.40 -7.33
CA GLN A 309 2.71 1.42 -8.28
C GLN A 309 1.59 0.86 -9.18
N ASP A 310 0.33 1.00 -8.78
CA ASP A 310 -0.85 0.78 -9.64
C ASP A 310 -1.31 2.11 -10.27
N PRO A 311 -1.42 2.22 -11.60
CA PRO A 311 -1.96 3.42 -12.26
C PRO A 311 -3.35 3.85 -11.80
N VAL A 312 -4.13 2.95 -11.18
CA VAL A 312 -5.42 3.28 -10.55
C VAL A 312 -5.27 4.40 -9.51
N PHE A 313 -4.15 4.44 -8.79
CA PHE A 313 -3.83 5.47 -7.79
C PHE A 313 -4.05 6.88 -8.34
N PHE A 314 -3.46 7.17 -9.51
CA PHE A 314 -3.49 8.52 -10.07
C PHE A 314 -4.89 8.90 -10.57
N LEU A 315 -5.68 7.94 -11.04
CA LEU A 315 -7.08 8.16 -11.41
C LEU A 315 -7.94 8.47 -10.17
N HIS A 316 -7.73 7.71 -9.09
CA HIS A 316 -8.42 7.89 -7.81
C HIS A 316 -8.07 9.22 -7.16
N HIS A 317 -6.77 9.53 -7.00
CA HIS A 317 -6.34 10.81 -6.43
C HIS A 317 -6.73 12.01 -7.31
N CYS A 318 -6.81 11.85 -8.63
CA CYS A 318 -7.35 12.88 -9.50
C CYS A 318 -8.86 13.11 -9.26
N TYR A 319 -9.60 12.09 -8.84
CA TYR A 319 -11.00 12.25 -8.41
C TYR A 319 -11.11 12.88 -7.02
N ILE A 320 -10.23 12.54 -6.08
CA ILE A 320 -10.18 13.23 -4.78
C ILE A 320 -9.85 14.71 -4.94
N ASP A 321 -8.90 15.05 -5.81
CA ASP A 321 -8.61 16.45 -6.16
C ASP A 321 -9.79 17.14 -6.83
N TYR A 322 -10.56 16.43 -7.66
CA TYR A 322 -11.83 16.93 -8.21
C TYR A 322 -12.85 17.25 -7.11
N LEU A 323 -13.09 16.33 -6.17
CA LEU A 323 -14.00 16.56 -5.05
C LEU A 323 -13.54 17.76 -4.20
N TRP A 324 -12.24 17.86 -3.91
CA TRP A 324 -11.70 18.99 -3.17
C TRP A 324 -11.82 20.32 -3.93
N GLU A 325 -11.62 20.34 -5.26
CA GLU A 325 -11.86 21.55 -6.06
C GLU A 325 -13.34 21.94 -6.10
N VAL A 326 -14.27 20.98 -6.19
CA VAL A 326 -15.71 21.27 -6.09
C VAL A 326 -16.06 21.91 -4.73
N PHE A 327 -15.47 21.40 -3.65
CA PHE A 327 -15.59 22.01 -2.32
C PHE A 327 -15.03 23.44 -2.31
N ARG A 328 -13.83 23.66 -2.85
CA ARG A 328 -13.18 24.98 -2.89
C ARG A 328 -13.92 25.99 -3.77
N GLU A 329 -14.48 25.58 -4.89
CA GLU A 329 -15.34 26.45 -5.70
C GLU A 329 -16.56 26.92 -4.91
N ARG A 330 -17.15 26.05 -4.08
CA ARG A 330 -18.23 26.44 -3.17
C ARG A 330 -17.74 27.43 -2.11
N GLN A 331 -16.56 27.20 -1.51
CA GLN A 331 -15.96 28.14 -0.57
C GLN A 331 -15.78 29.53 -1.18
N GLN A 332 -15.26 29.62 -2.41
CA GLN A 332 -15.10 30.88 -3.14
C GLN A 332 -16.45 31.59 -3.36
N ARG A 333 -17.51 30.84 -3.73
CA ARG A 333 -18.87 31.41 -3.87
C ARG A 333 -19.44 31.94 -2.55
N LEU A 334 -18.98 31.41 -1.41
CA LEU A 334 -19.32 31.88 -0.08
C LEU A 334 -18.42 33.03 0.41
N GLY A 335 -17.48 33.51 -0.41
CA GLY A 335 -16.55 34.58 -0.06
C GLY A 335 -15.39 34.14 0.83
N ILE A 336 -15.15 32.84 0.98
CA ILE A 336 -14.02 32.31 1.76
C ILE A 336 -12.76 32.32 0.88
N ASN A 337 -11.66 32.86 1.42
CA ASN A 337 -10.37 32.78 0.75
C ASN A 337 -9.78 31.37 0.92
N THR A 338 -9.88 30.56 -0.12
CA THR A 338 -9.43 29.17 -0.12
C THR A 338 -7.91 29.01 0.00
N GLU A 339 -7.11 30.01 -0.38
CA GLU A 339 -5.64 29.93 -0.25
C GLU A 339 -5.19 30.11 1.21
N GLU A 340 -6.01 30.78 2.02
CA GLU A 340 -5.75 31.08 3.42
C GLU A 340 -6.46 30.12 4.38
N ASP A 341 -7.42 29.32 3.88
CA ASP A 341 -8.15 28.31 4.65
C ASP A 341 -7.33 27.01 4.85
N TYR A 342 -6.09 27.15 5.31
CA TYR A 342 -5.25 26.03 5.74
C TYR A 342 -5.51 25.76 7.24
N PRO A 343 -5.94 24.54 7.63
CA PRO A 343 -6.21 24.22 9.03
C PRO A 343 -4.98 24.41 9.93
N GLU A 344 -5.20 24.96 11.12
CA GLU A 344 -4.18 24.99 12.17
C GLU A 344 -3.83 23.58 12.62
N THR A 345 -2.55 23.33 12.92
CA THR A 345 -2.08 22.01 13.34
C THR A 345 -0.84 22.13 14.21
N THR A 346 -0.74 21.27 15.22
CA THR A 346 0.45 21.10 16.07
C THR A 346 1.42 20.06 15.50
N ASN A 347 1.01 19.31 14.46
CA ASN A 347 1.87 18.33 13.81
C ASN A 347 2.82 19.03 12.84
N GLU A 348 4.12 18.99 13.14
CA GLU A 348 5.17 19.65 12.36
C GLU A 348 5.20 19.21 10.89
N ASN A 349 4.87 17.95 10.60
CA ASN A 349 4.84 17.42 9.23
C ASN A 349 3.75 18.06 8.38
N HIS A 350 2.69 18.59 9.01
CA HIS A 350 1.61 19.29 8.34
C HIS A 350 1.63 20.81 8.57
N HIS A 351 2.67 21.36 9.19
CA HIS A 351 2.77 22.80 9.37
C HIS A 351 2.71 23.51 7.99
N PRO A 352 1.95 24.59 7.80
CA PRO A 352 1.70 25.19 6.47
C PRO A 352 2.97 25.61 5.73
N ASN A 353 4.01 26.01 6.47
CA ASN A 353 5.30 26.44 5.91
C ASN A 353 6.34 25.33 5.82
N ARG A 354 6.03 24.11 6.29
CA ARG A 354 6.92 22.94 6.14
C ARG A 354 6.99 22.57 4.66
N ILE A 355 8.18 22.21 4.20
CA ILE A 355 8.41 21.70 2.85
C ILE A 355 7.82 20.28 2.74
N MET A 356 7.05 20.05 1.67
CA MET A 356 6.54 18.74 1.29
C MET A 356 7.70 17.77 1.06
N ASP A 357 7.66 16.62 1.72
CA ASP A 357 8.72 15.63 1.57
C ASP A 357 8.62 14.90 0.22
N ASN A 358 9.78 14.43 -0.26
CA ASN A 358 9.98 13.65 -1.49
C ASN A 358 9.53 14.30 -2.81
N LEU A 359 9.06 15.55 -2.80
CA LEU A 359 8.67 16.28 -4.02
C LEU A 359 9.63 17.42 -4.32
N SER A 360 9.98 17.56 -5.61
CA SER A 360 10.97 18.53 -6.06
C SER A 360 10.48 19.32 -7.30
N PRO A 361 10.78 20.64 -7.40
CA PRO A 361 11.47 21.46 -6.42
C PRO A 361 10.64 21.64 -5.13
N PRO A 362 11.30 21.92 -3.99
CA PRO A 362 10.66 22.09 -2.69
C PRO A 362 9.47 23.07 -2.73
N ARG A 363 8.33 22.66 -2.18
CA ARG A 363 7.13 23.49 -1.99
C ARG A 363 6.62 23.34 -0.58
N THR A 364 6.05 24.40 -0.03
CA THR A 364 5.44 24.34 1.30
C THR A 364 4.11 23.60 1.24
N ASN A 365 3.68 23.03 2.36
CA ASN A 365 2.38 22.36 2.46
C ASN A 365 1.22 23.27 2.06
N LYS A 366 1.27 24.56 2.40
CA LYS A 366 0.23 25.53 1.99
C LYS A 366 0.21 25.80 0.48
N TRP A 367 1.28 25.51 -0.26
CA TRP A 367 1.38 25.87 -1.68
C TRP A 367 0.31 25.22 -2.58
N GLY A 368 -0.06 23.96 -2.32
CA GLY A 368 -1.10 23.27 -3.10
C GLY A 368 -2.52 23.81 -2.89
N TYR A 369 -2.73 24.67 -1.88
CA TYR A 369 -3.98 25.42 -1.68
C TYR A 369 -4.11 26.62 -2.62
N SER A 370 -3.08 26.95 -3.40
CA SER A 370 -3.18 28.09 -4.30
C SER A 370 -4.22 27.88 -5.40
N ASN A 371 -4.96 28.94 -5.72
CA ASN A 371 -5.90 29.00 -6.84
C ASN A 371 -5.18 29.03 -8.20
N ILE A 372 -3.87 29.30 -8.23
CA ILE A 372 -3.08 29.44 -9.46
C ILE A 372 -3.15 28.21 -10.37
N PHE A 373 -3.45 27.02 -9.84
CA PHE A 373 -3.56 25.79 -10.62
C PHE A 373 -4.84 25.72 -11.45
N THR A 374 -5.94 26.25 -10.93
CA THR A 374 -7.30 26.03 -11.46
C THR A 374 -8.02 27.29 -11.92
N GLU A 375 -7.50 28.48 -11.60
CA GLU A 375 -7.94 29.76 -12.17
C GLU A 375 -7.94 29.75 -13.70
N ARG A 376 -8.64 30.70 -14.35
CA ARG A 376 -8.86 30.74 -15.81
C ARG A 376 -7.60 30.57 -16.67
N ASN A 377 -6.43 30.96 -16.16
CA ASN A 377 -5.16 30.83 -16.85
C ASN A 377 -4.19 29.86 -16.16
N GLY A 378 -4.67 28.98 -15.28
CA GLY A 378 -3.88 27.98 -14.57
C GLY A 378 -3.46 26.78 -15.42
N ILE A 379 -3.15 25.65 -14.77
CA ILE A 379 -2.66 24.44 -15.43
C ILE A 379 -3.80 23.56 -15.94
N TYR A 380 -4.82 23.35 -15.11
CA TYR A 380 -5.87 22.38 -15.39
C TYR A 380 -7.24 22.86 -14.90
N ARG A 381 -8.28 22.21 -15.39
CA ARG A 381 -9.64 22.27 -14.86
C ARG A 381 -10.29 20.91 -15.02
N TYR A 382 -11.37 20.67 -14.31
CA TYR A 382 -12.16 19.46 -14.46
C TYR A 382 -13.32 19.64 -15.45
N ALA A 383 -13.60 18.59 -16.22
CA ALA A 383 -14.91 18.42 -16.83
C ALA A 383 -15.91 17.99 -15.75
N PRO A 384 -17.18 18.45 -15.81
CA PRO A 384 -18.20 18.04 -14.85
C PRO A 384 -18.36 16.52 -14.79
N ALA A 385 -18.65 15.99 -13.60
CA ALA A 385 -18.97 14.58 -13.43
C ALA A 385 -20.12 14.12 -14.36
N PRO A 386 -20.10 12.86 -14.83
CA PRO A 386 -21.19 12.28 -15.62
C PRO A 386 -22.55 12.36 -14.91
N THR A 387 -23.53 12.97 -15.58
CA THR A 387 -24.93 13.02 -15.13
C THR A 387 -25.86 12.67 -16.29
N CYS A 388 -27.08 12.21 -16.00
CA CYS A 388 -28.06 11.96 -17.06
C CYS A 388 -28.32 13.22 -17.91
N ALA A 389 -28.30 14.41 -17.28
CA ALA A 389 -28.48 15.70 -17.96
C ALA A 389 -27.39 16.01 -18.99
N ASN A 390 -26.12 15.67 -18.70
CA ASN A 390 -25.01 15.85 -19.64
C ASN A 390 -24.74 14.60 -20.50
N ARG A 391 -25.73 13.70 -20.63
CA ARG A 391 -25.62 12.44 -21.37
C ARG A 391 -24.43 11.60 -20.92
N CYS A 392 -24.23 11.49 -19.60
CA CYS A 392 -23.13 10.79 -18.96
C CYS A 392 -21.76 11.22 -19.50
N GLY A 393 -21.53 12.53 -19.60
CA GLY A 393 -20.30 13.11 -20.14
C GLY A 393 -20.08 12.80 -21.63
N GLY A 394 -21.16 12.50 -22.37
CA GLY A 394 -21.09 12.05 -23.76
C GLY A 394 -20.92 10.53 -23.94
N ALA A 395 -20.73 9.78 -22.86
CA ALA A 395 -20.48 8.33 -22.90
C ALA A 395 -21.73 7.46 -22.81
N TYR A 396 -22.95 8.03 -22.80
CA TYR A 396 -24.22 7.32 -22.58
C TYR A 396 -24.53 6.14 -23.54
N ASN A 397 -23.88 6.11 -24.71
CA ASN A 397 -24.01 5.04 -25.70
C ASN A 397 -22.80 4.08 -25.73
N GLY A 398 -21.78 4.35 -24.91
CA GLY A 398 -20.56 3.56 -24.81
C GLY A 398 -20.49 2.88 -23.45
N TYR A 399 -19.54 3.32 -22.62
CA TYR A 399 -19.17 2.70 -21.35
C TYR A 399 -20.09 3.05 -20.17
N LEU A 400 -20.84 4.15 -20.28
CA LEU A 400 -21.82 4.59 -19.30
C LEU A 400 -23.22 4.54 -19.93
N PHE A 401 -24.25 4.47 -19.10
CA PHE A 401 -25.62 4.70 -19.54
C PHE A 401 -26.40 5.45 -18.45
N CYS A 402 -27.43 6.18 -18.85
CA CYS A 402 -28.35 6.79 -17.89
C CYS A 402 -29.40 5.75 -17.47
N ASN A 403 -29.38 5.33 -16.21
CA ASN A 403 -30.44 4.52 -15.64
C ASN A 403 -31.68 5.40 -15.41
N ARG A 404 -32.72 5.19 -16.22
CA ARG A 404 -33.94 6.01 -16.18
C ARG A 404 -34.76 5.83 -14.91
N ARG A 405 -34.57 4.74 -14.16
CA ARG A 405 -35.28 4.50 -12.90
C ARG A 405 -34.67 5.32 -11.76
N THR A 406 -33.35 5.39 -11.72
CA THR A 406 -32.60 6.06 -10.66
C THR A 406 -32.27 7.51 -11.01
N GLY A 407 -32.25 7.87 -12.31
CA GLY A 407 -31.87 9.21 -12.77
C GLY A 407 -30.36 9.45 -12.75
N HIS A 408 -29.57 8.38 -12.61
CA HIS A 408 -28.11 8.46 -12.48
C HIS A 408 -27.40 7.76 -13.63
N CYS A 409 -26.17 8.19 -13.91
CA CYS A 409 -25.29 7.45 -14.80
C CYS A 409 -24.75 6.22 -14.07
N GLU A 410 -24.73 5.10 -14.76
CA GLU A 410 -24.21 3.83 -14.28
C GLU A 410 -23.22 3.27 -15.31
N PRO A 411 -22.19 2.53 -14.87
CA PRO A 411 -21.26 1.86 -15.76
C PRO A 411 -21.92 0.64 -16.37
N ARG A 412 -21.55 0.31 -17.60
CA ARG A 412 -21.88 -1.00 -18.16
C ARG A 412 -21.04 -2.08 -17.49
N THR A 413 -21.62 -3.25 -17.30
CA THR A 413 -20.85 -4.43 -16.96
C THR A 413 -20.04 -4.92 -18.16
N LYS A 414 -19.00 -5.74 -17.92
CA LYS A 414 -18.27 -6.42 -19.01
C LYS A 414 -19.23 -7.14 -19.95
N ARG A 415 -20.19 -7.90 -19.40
CA ARG A 415 -21.19 -8.64 -20.19
C ARG A 415 -22.06 -7.73 -21.05
N GLN A 416 -22.63 -6.68 -20.46
CA GLN A 416 -23.46 -5.72 -21.19
C GLN A 416 -22.68 -5.05 -22.34
N PHE A 417 -21.41 -4.72 -22.12
CA PHE A 417 -20.57 -4.13 -23.14
C PHE A 417 -20.26 -5.13 -24.29
N ILE A 418 -20.03 -6.41 -23.98
CA ILE A 418 -19.88 -7.49 -24.99
C ILE A 418 -21.15 -7.63 -25.83
N ASP A 419 -22.32 -7.70 -25.19
CA ASP A 419 -23.59 -7.93 -25.88
C ASP A 419 -23.94 -6.78 -26.85
N MET A 420 -23.44 -5.57 -26.58
CA MET A 420 -23.55 -4.41 -27.49
C MET A 420 -22.54 -4.42 -28.65
N GLY A 421 -21.69 -5.45 -28.74
CA GLY A 421 -20.65 -5.55 -29.76
C GLY A 421 -19.37 -4.75 -29.45
N GLY A 422 -19.16 -4.34 -28.19
CA GLY A 422 -18.03 -3.50 -27.78
C GLY A 422 -16.63 -4.09 -28.02
N PHE A 423 -16.53 -5.40 -28.27
CA PHE A 423 -15.27 -6.10 -28.58
C PHE A 423 -15.10 -6.49 -30.06
N ARG A 424 -16.04 -6.11 -30.95
CA ARG A 424 -16.03 -6.56 -32.37
C ARG A 424 -14.82 -6.08 -33.19
N ASN A 425 -13.98 -5.22 -32.64
CA ASN A 425 -12.75 -4.70 -33.26
C ASN A 425 -11.50 -4.83 -32.36
N ILE A 426 -11.54 -5.68 -31.33
CA ILE A 426 -10.37 -5.93 -30.47
C ILE A 426 -9.82 -7.29 -30.87
N ASP A 427 -8.69 -7.28 -31.58
CA ASP A 427 -7.85 -8.46 -31.78
C ASP A 427 -7.27 -8.89 -30.42
N SER A 428 -8.11 -9.48 -29.59
CA SER A 428 -7.68 -10.16 -28.37
C SER A 428 -7.35 -11.60 -28.75
N PRO A 429 -6.11 -12.08 -28.55
CA PRO A 429 -5.77 -13.49 -28.78
C PRO A 429 -6.53 -14.46 -27.87
N TYR A 430 -7.38 -13.97 -26.96
CA TYR A 430 -8.13 -14.74 -25.97
C TYR A 430 -9.65 -14.63 -26.11
N ILE A 431 -10.18 -13.97 -27.14
CA ILE A 431 -11.62 -13.85 -27.37
C ILE A 431 -11.92 -14.31 -28.78
N ASN A 432 -12.06 -15.62 -29.00
CA ASN A 432 -12.82 -16.16 -30.14
C ASN A 432 -13.30 -17.59 -29.83
N ASP A 433 -14.49 -17.68 -29.22
CA ASP A 433 -15.32 -18.88 -29.20
C ASP A 433 -16.16 -18.96 -30.49
N GLN A 434 -15.55 -19.11 -31.68
CA GLN A 434 -16.15 -19.72 -32.88
C GLN A 434 -15.08 -19.95 -33.97
N PRO A 435 -15.17 -21.05 -34.75
CA PRO A 435 -14.11 -21.49 -35.66
C PRO A 435 -14.05 -20.65 -36.93
N ILE A 436 -12.88 -20.09 -37.21
CA ILE A 436 -12.57 -19.41 -38.47
C ILE A 436 -12.43 -20.47 -39.57
N VAL A 437 -13.38 -20.48 -40.52
CA VAL A 437 -13.22 -21.18 -41.80
C VAL A 437 -12.27 -20.35 -42.65
N ALA A 438 -10.98 -20.74 -42.68
CA ALA A 438 -10.01 -20.18 -43.61
C ALA A 438 -10.27 -20.74 -45.01
N SER A 439 -10.58 -19.87 -45.97
CA SER A 439 -10.54 -20.19 -47.39
C SER A 439 -9.07 -20.41 -47.81
N ALA A 440 -8.70 -21.68 -47.93
CA ALA A 440 -7.38 -22.11 -48.35
C ALA A 440 -7.13 -21.80 -49.84
N GLY A 441 -6.15 -20.94 -50.10
CA GLY A 441 -5.40 -20.91 -51.35
C GLY A 441 -4.14 -21.76 -51.23
N ASN A 442 -4.20 -22.95 -51.82
CA ASN A 442 -3.15 -23.95 -52.06
C ASN A 442 -2.59 -24.80 -50.92
N ARG A 443 -2.97 -26.09 -51.05
CA ARG A 443 -2.71 -27.29 -50.26
C ARG A 443 -1.28 -27.81 -50.47
N GLN A 444 -0.65 -28.18 -49.36
CA GLN A 444 0.14 -29.41 -49.09
C GLN A 444 0.91 -29.13 -47.77
N ALA A 445 0.73 -29.79 -46.64
CA ALA A 445 -0.08 -30.93 -46.24
C ALA A 445 -0.62 -30.65 -44.82
N ALA A 446 -1.95 -30.61 -44.68
CA ALA A 446 -2.61 -30.61 -43.39
C ALA A 446 -3.05 -32.06 -43.11
N GLN A 447 -2.46 -32.70 -42.10
CA GLN A 447 -3.18 -33.74 -41.39
C GLN A 447 -3.98 -33.06 -40.28
N ALA A 448 -5.29 -32.97 -40.52
CA ALA A 448 -6.26 -32.50 -39.55
C ALA A 448 -6.37 -33.51 -38.41
N VAL A 449 -6.23 -33.05 -37.17
CA VAL A 449 -6.66 -33.80 -35.99
C VAL A 449 -7.96 -33.16 -35.50
N THR A 450 -9.07 -33.78 -35.88
CA THR A 450 -10.39 -33.51 -35.30
C THR A 450 -10.46 -34.08 -33.90
N PHE A 451 -10.71 -33.26 -32.88
CA PHE A 451 -11.07 -33.73 -31.55
C PHE A 451 -12.60 -33.78 -31.40
N ARG A 452 -13.14 -35.01 -31.35
CA ARG A 452 -14.45 -35.29 -30.75
C ARG A 452 -14.29 -35.37 -29.23
N PRO A 453 -15.33 -35.08 -28.43
CA PRO A 453 -15.23 -35.18 -26.98
C PRO A 453 -15.19 -36.66 -26.59
N SER A 454 -14.01 -37.14 -26.20
CA SER A 454 -13.86 -38.41 -25.48
C SER A 454 -12.96 -38.21 -24.28
N SER A 455 -13.46 -38.71 -23.16
CA SER A 455 -12.77 -38.93 -21.90
C SER A 455 -11.32 -39.38 -22.08
N GLU A 456 -10.43 -38.76 -21.30
CA GLU A 456 -9.06 -39.19 -21.00
C GLU A 456 -8.07 -39.24 -22.18
N SER A 457 -7.23 -38.20 -22.33
CA SER A 457 -5.79 -38.35 -22.62
C SER A 457 -5.03 -37.01 -22.59
N ARG A 458 -3.83 -37.06 -21.99
CA ARG A 458 -2.89 -35.98 -21.69
C ARG A 458 -2.21 -35.39 -22.93
N LEU A 459 -2.05 -34.06 -22.95
CA LEU A 459 -1.14 -33.31 -23.84
C LEU A 459 0.33 -33.51 -23.44
N THR A 460 1.19 -33.73 -24.44
CA THR A 460 2.65 -33.54 -24.33
C THR A 460 3.00 -32.22 -25.04
N ILE A 461 3.72 -31.33 -24.33
CA ILE A 461 4.28 -30.08 -24.87
C ILE A 461 5.81 -30.25 -24.95
N SER A 462 6.39 -29.98 -26.13
CA SER A 462 7.83 -29.80 -26.34
C SER A 462 8.17 -28.30 -26.32
N ASN A 463 9.13 -27.94 -25.46
CA ASN A 463 9.37 -26.67 -24.75
C ASN A 463 10.45 -25.77 -25.45
N PRO A 464 10.90 -24.57 -24.96
CA PRO A 464 11.40 -24.38 -23.60
C PRO A 464 11.10 -23.02 -22.91
N ALA A 465 10.25 -23.05 -21.89
CA ALA A 465 10.46 -22.31 -20.64
C ALA A 465 11.22 -23.21 -19.63
N PRO A 466 12.08 -22.68 -18.75
CA PRO A 466 12.84 -23.48 -17.79
C PRO A 466 11.93 -24.17 -16.76
N SER A 467 12.24 -25.43 -16.50
CA SER A 467 11.43 -26.45 -15.84
C SER A 467 11.20 -26.25 -14.33
N ILE A 468 9.93 -26.28 -13.89
CA ILE A 468 9.53 -26.62 -12.52
C ILE A 468 8.82 -27.98 -12.56
N SER A 469 9.25 -28.86 -11.65
CA SER A 469 8.89 -30.28 -11.52
C SER A 469 7.46 -30.49 -11.00
N ARG A 470 6.90 -31.64 -11.37
CA ARG A 470 5.49 -32.02 -11.46
C ARG A 470 4.95 -32.63 -10.15
N HIS A 471 4.86 -31.85 -9.06
CA HIS A 471 4.35 -32.36 -7.76
C HIS A 471 3.08 -31.66 -7.19
N PHE A 472 2.36 -30.85 -7.95
CA PHE A 472 1.20 -30.08 -7.44
C PHE A 472 -0.06 -30.28 -8.30
N GLU A 473 -0.53 -31.52 -8.44
CA GLU A 473 -1.81 -31.78 -9.14
C GLU A 473 -2.67 -32.86 -8.46
N GLN A 474 -2.58 -32.99 -7.14
CA GLN A 474 -3.52 -33.77 -6.35
C GLN A 474 -3.82 -33.01 -5.06
N HIS A 475 -4.99 -32.36 -4.99
CA HIS A 475 -5.85 -32.18 -3.80
C HIS A 475 -6.97 -31.18 -4.11
N LEU A 476 -7.94 -31.59 -4.93
CA LEU A 476 -9.25 -30.94 -5.04
C LEU A 476 -10.34 -32.00 -5.22
N ILE A 477 -10.59 -32.83 -4.18
CA ILE A 477 -11.83 -33.61 -4.04
C ILE A 477 -12.15 -33.78 -2.54
N ASP A 478 -13.26 -33.17 -2.10
CA ASP A 478 -14.01 -33.53 -0.88
C ASP A 478 -14.85 -34.80 -1.17
N PRO A 479 -14.97 -35.75 -0.23
CA PRO A 479 -16.32 -36.08 0.21
C PRO A 479 -16.45 -36.45 1.71
N ARG A 480 -17.37 -35.74 2.39
CA ARG A 480 -18.25 -36.11 3.51
C ARG A 480 -18.30 -37.59 3.94
N THR A 481 -18.24 -37.86 5.26
CA THR A 481 -19.22 -38.62 6.12
C THR A 481 -18.62 -38.87 7.52
N ARG A 482 -19.19 -38.40 8.65
CA ARG A 482 -20.34 -38.87 9.47
C ARG A 482 -19.94 -39.77 10.68
N THR A 483 -19.94 -39.16 11.88
CA THR A 483 -20.32 -39.67 13.24
C THR A 483 -19.69 -40.95 13.84
N THR A 484 -19.10 -40.85 15.04
CA THR A 484 -19.62 -41.45 16.31
C THR A 484 -18.77 -41.12 17.56
N ARG A 485 -19.48 -40.93 18.69
CA ARG A 485 -19.02 -40.62 20.06
C ARG A 485 -18.44 -41.84 20.81
N LYS A 486 -17.47 -41.59 21.71
CA LYS A 486 -17.47 -41.93 23.18
C LYS A 486 -16.11 -41.58 23.80
N LYS A 487 -15.97 -40.48 24.58
CA LYS A 487 -16.19 -40.31 26.05
C LYS A 487 -15.33 -41.19 26.97
N ARG A 488 -14.41 -40.54 27.73
CA ARG A 488 -14.19 -40.59 29.19
C ARG A 488 -13.19 -39.46 29.57
N SER A 489 -13.64 -38.32 30.10
CA SER A 489 -13.77 -37.94 31.53
C SER A 489 -12.40 -37.73 32.23
N ILE A 490 -12.05 -36.66 32.94
CA ILE A 490 -12.66 -35.41 33.46
C ILE A 490 -11.44 -34.54 33.86
N ALA A 491 -11.44 -33.24 33.53
CA ALA A 491 -11.06 -32.14 34.42
C ALA A 491 -11.22 -30.82 33.63
N THR A 492 -12.17 -30.02 34.08
CA THR A 492 -12.43 -28.64 33.67
C THR A 492 -11.18 -27.78 33.92
N PHE A 493 -10.67 -27.12 32.88
CA PHE A 493 -9.77 -25.98 33.04
C PHE A 493 -10.61 -24.71 33.09
N ASP A 494 -10.49 -24.01 34.21
CA ASP A 494 -11.02 -22.68 34.43
C ASP A 494 -10.26 -21.72 33.50
N ASN A 495 -10.99 -21.18 32.53
CA ASN A 495 -10.62 -19.96 31.85
C ASN A 495 -10.97 -18.82 32.81
N ASP A 496 -9.97 -18.20 33.44
CA ASP A 496 -10.09 -16.81 33.84
C ASP A 496 -8.70 -16.16 33.95
N ASN A 497 -8.58 -15.01 33.27
CA ASN A 497 -7.50 -14.02 33.30
C ASN A 497 -6.30 -14.18 32.35
N VAL A 498 -6.58 -14.31 31.05
CA VAL A 498 -5.90 -13.46 30.04
C VAL A 498 -6.96 -12.88 29.11
N ALA A 499 -7.54 -11.75 29.52
CA ALA A 499 -8.30 -10.92 28.60
C ALA A 499 -7.30 -10.22 27.66
N ILE A 500 -7.05 -10.81 26.50
CA ILE A 500 -6.46 -10.09 25.36
C ILE A 500 -7.53 -9.09 24.90
N GLN A 501 -7.50 -7.89 25.47
CA GLN A 501 -8.32 -6.79 24.98
C GLN A 501 -7.63 -6.15 23.76
N SER A 502 -7.64 -6.88 22.66
CA SER A 502 -7.31 -6.38 21.33
C SER A 502 -8.26 -7.04 20.33
N SER A 503 -9.42 -6.42 20.16
CA SER A 503 -10.19 -6.57 18.94
C SER A 503 -9.37 -5.97 17.79
N TYR A 504 -8.71 -6.78 16.95
CA TYR A 504 -8.44 -6.52 15.52
C TYR A 504 -7.52 -7.59 14.87
N TYR A 505 -8.07 -8.29 13.87
CA TYR A 505 -7.45 -9.01 12.73
C TYR A 505 -6.16 -9.84 12.93
N PRO A 506 -6.25 -11.18 13.11
CA PRO A 506 -5.09 -12.08 13.10
C PRO A 506 -4.31 -12.13 11.77
N ASN A 507 -4.87 -11.60 10.67
CA ASN A 507 -4.21 -11.57 9.35
C ASN A 507 -3.21 -10.41 9.19
N LEU A 508 -3.16 -9.45 10.14
CA LEU A 508 -2.33 -8.23 10.04
C LEU A 508 -1.02 -8.30 10.83
N LEU A 509 -0.73 -9.43 11.48
CA LEU A 509 0.44 -9.60 12.33
C LEU A 509 1.25 -10.83 11.92
N VAL A 510 2.57 -10.74 12.05
CA VAL A 510 3.50 -11.88 11.98
C VAL A 510 4.04 -12.08 13.39
N THR A 511 4.06 -13.32 13.89
CA THR A 511 4.51 -13.63 15.24
C THR A 511 5.76 -14.49 15.24
N ILE A 512 6.65 -14.24 16.21
CA ILE A 512 7.92 -14.96 16.37
C ILE A 512 7.99 -15.51 17.80
N PRO A 513 8.30 -16.81 18.01
CA PRO A 513 8.49 -17.37 19.33
C PRO A 513 9.79 -16.89 19.95
N VAL A 514 9.71 -16.37 21.17
CA VAL A 514 10.84 -15.93 21.96
C VAL A 514 10.75 -16.54 23.35
N LYS A 515 11.88 -16.79 23.98
CA LYS A 515 11.95 -17.20 25.39
C LYS A 515 12.38 -16.00 26.22
N ILE A 516 11.67 -15.75 27.29
CA ILE A 516 12.05 -14.74 28.27
C ILE A 516 12.56 -15.48 29.50
N VAL A 517 13.77 -15.12 29.93
CA VAL A 517 14.43 -15.67 31.11
C VAL A 517 14.59 -14.51 32.09
N ASN A 518 13.94 -14.58 33.24
CA ASN A 518 14.11 -13.61 34.31
C ASN A 518 14.92 -14.20 35.46
N THR A 519 16.00 -13.53 35.86
CA THR A 519 16.87 -13.96 36.98
C THR A 519 16.87 -12.92 38.10
N HIS A 520 16.62 -13.37 39.34
CA HIS A 520 16.67 -12.51 40.53
C HIS A 520 18.03 -12.59 41.23
N HIS A 521 18.68 -11.43 41.43
CA HIS A 521 19.87 -11.33 42.28
C HIS A 521 19.48 -11.14 43.76
N SER A 522 19.68 -12.18 44.57
CA SER A 522 19.69 -12.00 46.03
C SER A 522 20.92 -11.19 46.43
N SER A 523 20.74 -9.89 46.68
CA SER A 523 21.81 -9.03 47.19
C SER A 523 22.24 -9.50 48.59
N GLY A 524 23.32 -10.29 48.65
CA GLY A 524 23.99 -10.63 49.88
C GLY A 524 24.70 -9.42 50.47
N ASN A 525 24.03 -8.70 51.39
CA ASN A 525 24.65 -8.07 52.56
C ASN A 525 23.62 -7.35 53.44
N SER A 526 23.06 -8.05 54.41
CA SER A 526 23.10 -7.54 55.79
C SER A 526 23.16 -8.72 56.75
N LYS A 527 24.24 -8.79 57.54
CA LYS A 527 24.23 -9.52 58.79
C LYS A 527 23.24 -8.79 59.70
N ASN A 528 22.06 -9.35 59.90
CA ASN A 528 21.42 -9.27 61.20
C ASN A 528 20.50 -10.47 61.41
N SER A 529 20.59 -10.94 62.62
CA SER A 529 20.15 -12.20 63.18
C SER A 529 18.64 -12.30 63.37
N PHE A 530 18.20 -13.55 63.38
CA PHE A 530 16.97 -14.11 63.96
C PHE A 530 15.74 -14.28 63.05
N GLU A 531 15.34 -15.56 63.06
CA GLU A 531 14.00 -16.13 62.92
C GLU A 531 13.49 -16.56 61.53
N ASN A 532 13.44 -17.90 61.42
CA ASN A 532 12.59 -18.70 60.56
C ASN A 532 11.26 -18.02 60.22
N VAL A 533 11.12 -17.58 58.98
CA VAL A 533 9.81 -17.47 58.34
C VAL A 533 9.91 -18.17 56.99
N ASN A 534 9.28 -19.35 56.90
CA ASN A 534 8.89 -19.94 55.63
C ASN A 534 7.89 -18.99 54.96
N PHE A 535 8.38 -18.04 54.18
CA PHE A 535 7.54 -17.37 53.20
C PHE A 535 7.35 -18.33 52.02
N VAL A 536 6.25 -19.09 52.07
CA VAL A 536 5.53 -19.42 50.85
C VAL A 536 5.02 -18.08 50.30
N GLN A 537 5.81 -17.40 49.46
CA GLN A 537 5.31 -16.22 48.75
C GLN A 537 4.34 -16.71 47.66
N GLN A 538 3.10 -16.24 47.75
CA GLN A 538 2.10 -16.32 46.69
C GLN A 538 2.72 -15.88 45.36
N GLY A 539 2.51 -16.67 44.30
CA GLY A 539 3.14 -16.47 42.99
C GLY A 539 3.05 -15.03 42.52
N SER A 540 4.21 -14.39 42.36
CA SER A 540 4.32 -13.09 41.73
C SER A 540 4.16 -13.28 40.22
N THR A 541 3.23 -12.55 39.62
CA THR A 541 3.13 -12.45 38.16
C THR A 541 3.98 -11.28 37.70
N LEU A 542 4.98 -11.54 36.86
CA LEU A 542 5.81 -10.51 36.23
C LEU A 542 5.11 -10.02 34.96
N ASN A 543 4.96 -8.72 34.81
CA ASN A 543 4.45 -8.10 33.59
C ASN A 543 5.62 -7.56 32.77
N VAL A 544 5.95 -8.25 31.69
CA VAL A 544 6.99 -7.87 30.74
C VAL A 544 6.30 -7.17 29.58
N SER A 545 6.84 -6.03 29.14
CA SER A 545 6.33 -5.35 27.94
C SER A 545 7.29 -5.53 26.78
N TYR A 546 6.79 -5.39 25.55
CA TYR A 546 7.64 -5.40 24.37
C TYR A 546 7.18 -4.38 23.34
N GLU A 547 8.12 -3.93 22.53
CA GLU A 547 7.90 -3.08 21.38
C GLU A 547 8.60 -3.68 20.15
N THR A 548 7.88 -3.71 19.03
CA THR A 548 8.44 -4.00 17.71
C THR A 548 8.29 -2.80 16.79
N VAL A 549 9.35 -2.47 16.05
CA VAL A 549 9.40 -1.32 15.14
C VAL A 549 10.03 -1.72 13.83
N GLY A 550 9.33 -1.50 12.73
CA GLY A 550 9.85 -1.65 11.37
C GLY A 550 10.86 -0.56 11.03
N PHE A 551 12.05 -0.96 10.59
CA PHE A 551 13.09 -0.06 10.10
C PHE A 551 12.95 0.20 8.60
N SER A 552 12.53 -0.82 7.84
CA SER A 552 12.42 -0.73 6.38
C SER A 552 10.98 -0.77 5.87
N TYR A 553 9.98 -0.65 6.75
CA TYR A 553 8.56 -0.64 6.42
C TYR A 553 7.75 0.06 7.51
N ASN A 554 6.60 0.64 7.15
CA ASN A 554 5.73 1.29 8.13
C ASN A 554 4.91 0.29 8.98
N GLY A 555 5.49 -0.12 10.11
CA GLY A 555 4.80 -0.91 11.11
C GLY A 555 5.42 -0.85 12.49
N ASN A 556 4.60 -0.61 13.51
CA ASN A 556 4.96 -0.78 14.91
C ASN A 556 3.91 -1.62 15.62
N HIS A 557 4.31 -2.32 16.68
CA HIS A 557 3.40 -3.03 17.55
C HIS A 557 3.96 -3.05 18.98
N THR A 558 3.08 -2.92 19.97
CA THR A 558 3.43 -3.02 21.38
C THR A 558 2.53 -4.05 22.05
N GLY A 559 3.08 -4.75 23.03
CA GLY A 559 2.32 -5.77 23.76
C GLY A 559 2.86 -6.01 25.16
N HIS A 560 2.11 -6.79 25.92
CA HIS A 560 2.42 -7.19 27.29
C HIS A 560 2.36 -8.71 27.43
N ILE A 561 3.21 -9.25 28.29
CA ILE A 561 3.40 -10.67 28.53
C ILE A 561 3.40 -10.87 30.04
N ILE A 562 2.55 -11.78 30.51
CA ILE A 562 2.47 -12.15 31.92
C ILE A 562 3.25 -13.45 32.12
N ILE A 563 4.23 -13.44 33.03
CA ILE A 563 5.06 -14.59 33.37
C ILE A 563 4.80 -14.97 34.83
N ASP A 564 4.55 -16.25 35.08
CA ASP A 564 4.36 -16.81 36.42
C ASP A 564 5.73 -17.07 37.06
N GLU A 565 6.08 -16.30 38.10
CA GLU A 565 7.35 -16.46 38.81
C GLU A 565 7.20 -17.43 39.97
N LYS A 566 7.69 -18.66 39.76
CA LYS A 566 7.68 -19.71 40.79
C LYS A 566 9.05 -20.01 41.38
N THR A 567 10.13 -19.50 40.79
CA THR A 567 11.51 -19.80 41.20
C THR A 567 12.46 -18.62 40.97
N GLN A 568 13.70 -18.73 41.46
CA GLN A 568 14.77 -17.72 41.32
C GLN A 568 15.14 -17.42 39.85
N THR A 569 14.81 -18.33 38.93
CA THR A 569 14.93 -18.12 37.49
C THR A 569 13.64 -18.56 36.81
N ALA A 570 12.82 -17.60 36.37
CA ALA A 570 11.59 -17.89 35.66
C ALA A 570 11.83 -17.87 34.16
N GLU A 571 11.39 -18.91 33.45
CA GLU A 571 11.51 -19.01 32.00
C GLU A 571 10.14 -19.21 31.35
N SER A 572 9.83 -18.44 30.31
CA SER A 572 8.57 -18.60 29.55
C SER A 572 8.80 -18.39 28.06
N THR A 573 8.22 -19.26 27.23
CA THR A 573 8.23 -19.12 25.77
C THR A 573 6.92 -18.50 25.30
N VAL A 574 7.01 -17.40 24.57
CA VAL A 574 5.88 -16.55 24.20
C VAL A 574 6.01 -16.07 22.75
N MET A 575 4.91 -15.61 22.17
CA MET A 575 4.89 -15.07 20.81
C MET A 575 4.95 -13.55 20.84
N ILE A 576 5.99 -12.96 20.22
CA ILE A 576 6.07 -11.53 19.97
C ILE A 576 5.48 -11.21 18.61
N ALA A 577 4.59 -10.23 18.55
CA ALA A 577 3.94 -9.79 17.31
C ALA A 577 4.65 -8.60 16.65
N PHE A 578 4.74 -8.67 15.33
CA PHE A 578 5.15 -7.61 14.42
C PHE A 578 3.97 -7.28 13.52
N LYS A 579 3.82 -6.00 13.13
CA LYS A 579 2.89 -5.67 12.04
C LYS A 579 3.35 -6.38 10.77
N LYS A 580 2.44 -7.11 10.10
CA LYS A 580 2.75 -7.87 8.88
C LYS A 580 3.28 -6.90 7.82
N PRO A 581 4.53 -7.08 7.34
CA PRO A 581 5.02 -6.29 6.23
C PRO A 581 4.21 -6.66 4.99
N MET A 582 3.77 -5.67 4.22
CA MET A 582 2.88 -5.92 3.08
C MET A 582 3.59 -6.70 1.97
N PHE A 583 4.91 -6.50 1.81
CA PHE A 583 5.69 -7.13 0.75
C PHE A 583 7.15 -7.34 1.21
N GLY A 584 7.69 -8.54 1.04
CA GLY A 584 9.15 -8.77 0.98
C GLY A 584 9.85 -9.07 2.29
N VAL A 585 11.18 -9.06 2.23
CA VAL A 585 12.04 -9.10 3.42
C VAL A 585 12.19 -7.68 3.94
N THR A 586 11.71 -7.43 5.16
CA THR A 586 11.81 -6.14 5.83
C THR A 586 12.61 -6.26 7.11
N THR A 587 13.35 -5.21 7.47
CA THR A 587 14.10 -5.16 8.73
C THR A 587 13.22 -4.54 9.80
N ALA A 588 13.17 -5.17 10.98
CA ALA A 588 12.46 -4.73 12.16
C ALA A 588 13.34 -4.89 13.41
N ASN A 589 13.09 -4.11 14.43
CA ASN A 589 13.69 -4.26 15.75
C ASN A 589 12.64 -4.71 16.75
N VAL A 590 13.07 -5.53 17.71
CA VAL A 590 12.29 -5.96 18.87
C VAL A 590 13.05 -5.60 20.14
N ARG A 591 12.33 -5.02 21.10
CA ARG A 591 12.82 -4.72 22.44
C ARG A 591 11.84 -5.27 23.47
N VAL A 592 12.39 -5.88 24.51
CA VAL A 592 11.64 -6.45 25.63
C VAL A 592 12.08 -5.76 26.90
N PHE A 593 11.10 -5.39 27.73
CA PHE A 593 11.30 -4.64 28.95
C PHE A 593 10.75 -5.41 30.15
N ASP A 594 11.56 -5.54 31.20
CA ASP A 594 11.12 -6.11 32.47
C ASP A 594 10.04 -5.25 33.15
N SER A 595 9.53 -5.72 34.30
CA SER A 595 8.46 -5.03 35.03
C SER A 595 8.86 -3.69 35.65
N TYR A 596 10.14 -3.38 35.73
CA TYR A 596 10.66 -2.10 36.21
C TYR A 596 11.05 -1.16 35.06
N GLY A 597 10.87 -1.60 33.81
CA GLY A 597 11.22 -0.84 32.61
C GLY A 597 12.68 -0.99 32.18
N GLY A 598 13.44 -1.91 32.78
CA GLY A 598 14.78 -2.29 32.33
C GLY A 598 14.73 -3.10 31.04
N ILE A 599 15.77 -2.99 30.21
CA ILE A 599 15.81 -3.64 28.89
C ILE A 599 16.45 -5.03 29.04
N CYS A 600 15.74 -6.06 28.60
CA CYS A 600 16.24 -7.43 28.61
C CYS A 600 17.27 -7.64 27.48
N LYS A 601 18.32 -8.40 27.76
CA LYS A 601 19.42 -8.67 26.81
C LYS A 601 19.03 -9.79 25.83
N PRO A 602 19.02 -9.53 24.50
CA PRO A 602 18.68 -10.55 23.52
C PRO A 602 19.86 -11.46 23.13
N GLU A 603 19.55 -12.74 22.94
CA GLU A 603 20.42 -13.77 22.35
C GLU A 603 19.65 -14.48 21.23
N CYS A 604 20.30 -14.73 20.09
CA CYS A 604 19.66 -15.31 18.90
C CYS A 604 20.19 -16.71 18.62
N PHE A 605 19.32 -17.56 18.09
CA PHE A 605 19.69 -18.91 17.68
C PHE A 605 20.68 -18.88 16.51
N GLU A 606 21.80 -19.61 16.62
CA GLU A 606 22.78 -19.73 15.54
C GLU A 606 22.43 -20.92 14.62
N PRO A 607 22.10 -20.69 13.33
CA PRO A 607 21.74 -21.76 12.41
C PRO A 607 22.84 -22.81 12.26
N GLY A 608 22.49 -24.09 12.44
CA GLY A 608 23.46 -25.20 12.41
C GLY A 608 24.19 -25.46 13.73
N SER A 609 23.87 -24.70 14.79
CA SER A 609 24.44 -24.80 16.14
C SER A 609 23.44 -25.34 17.17
N LYS A 610 23.92 -25.63 18.37
CA LYS A 610 23.08 -25.89 19.56
C LYS A 610 23.04 -24.71 20.53
N PHE A 611 23.75 -23.64 20.22
CA PHE A 611 23.98 -22.51 21.13
C PHE A 611 23.24 -21.27 20.66
N TYR A 612 22.94 -20.39 21.64
CA TYR A 612 22.52 -19.02 21.40
C TYR A 612 23.74 -18.12 21.54
N LYS A 613 23.80 -17.06 20.73
CA LYS A 613 24.82 -16.04 20.82
C LYS A 613 24.17 -14.69 21.11
N ASP A 614 24.93 -13.80 21.73
CA ASP A 614 24.53 -12.39 21.87
C ASP A 614 24.10 -11.85 20.50
N CYS A 615 22.94 -11.21 20.46
CA CYS A 615 22.44 -10.64 19.23
C CYS A 615 21.87 -9.25 19.41
N SER A 616 21.55 -8.65 18.27
CA SER A 616 21.28 -7.23 18.14
C SER A 616 19.82 -6.85 18.48
N GLY A 617 18.91 -7.84 18.49
CA GLY A 617 17.46 -7.60 18.54
C GLY A 617 16.87 -7.03 17.25
N VAL A 618 17.67 -6.92 16.19
CA VAL A 618 17.24 -6.53 14.84
C VAL A 618 17.10 -7.79 13.98
N LEU A 619 15.98 -7.90 13.29
CA LEU A 619 15.56 -9.07 12.54
C LEU A 619 15.13 -8.68 11.12
N LYS A 620 15.48 -9.51 10.15
CA LYS A 620 14.81 -9.56 8.85
C LYS A 620 13.58 -10.45 8.99
N ILE A 621 12.41 -9.94 8.63
CA ILE A 621 11.12 -10.62 8.68
C ILE A 621 10.44 -10.58 7.30
N THR A 622 9.53 -11.52 7.02
CA THR A 622 8.72 -11.56 5.79
C THR A 622 7.23 -11.47 6.09
N ALA A 623 6.41 -11.25 5.06
CA ALA A 623 4.95 -11.28 5.17
C ALA A 623 4.39 -12.68 5.53
N ASP A 624 5.17 -13.72 5.23
CA ASP A 624 4.83 -15.12 5.50
C ASP A 624 5.14 -15.52 6.95
N LEU A 625 4.31 -16.41 7.50
CA LEU A 625 4.55 -17.00 8.81
C LEU A 625 5.85 -17.83 8.81
N PRO A 626 6.64 -17.81 9.89
CA PRO A 626 7.82 -18.64 10.03
C PRO A 626 7.55 -20.13 9.74
N LEU A 627 8.08 -20.67 8.64
CA LEU A 627 8.02 -22.07 8.19
C LEU A 627 8.63 -23.06 9.18
N MET A 628 9.32 -22.59 10.21
CA MET A 628 9.74 -23.48 11.29
C MET A 628 8.56 -24.10 12.04
N PHE A 629 7.32 -23.61 11.89
CA PHE A 629 6.18 -24.10 12.69
C PHE A 629 4.82 -24.05 11.98
N ASN A 630 4.71 -24.60 10.76
CA ASN A 630 3.40 -24.88 10.16
C ASN A 630 3.21 -26.39 9.97
N ASP A 631 2.85 -27.07 11.07
CA ASP A 631 1.73 -28.02 11.21
C ASP A 631 1.98 -28.89 12.45
N LEU A 632 1.11 -28.73 13.45
CA LEU A 632 0.61 -29.73 14.40
C LEU A 632 0.23 -29.03 15.71
N SER A 633 -1.07 -28.87 15.88
CA SER A 633 -1.77 -28.37 17.06
C SER A 633 -1.72 -29.32 18.27
N GLU A 634 -0.69 -30.15 18.42
CA GLU A 634 -0.56 -31.08 19.54
C GLU A 634 0.91 -31.15 19.99
N HIS A 635 1.16 -30.76 21.25
CA HIS A 635 2.44 -30.81 21.99
C HIS A 635 3.38 -29.61 21.84
N ILE A 636 3.10 -28.56 22.62
CA ILE A 636 3.95 -27.38 22.81
C ILE A 636 5.18 -27.66 23.71
N GLU A 637 5.22 -28.78 24.45
CA GLU A 637 6.22 -28.95 25.52
C GLU A 637 7.59 -29.52 25.12
N ASP A 638 7.80 -30.07 23.91
CA ASP A 638 9.04 -30.84 23.66
C ASP A 638 9.71 -30.66 22.27
N SER A 639 9.36 -29.63 21.49
CA SER A 639 10.02 -29.40 20.18
C SER A 639 10.28 -27.93 19.77
N GLN A 640 10.19 -26.97 20.69
CA GLN A 640 10.29 -25.54 20.34
C GLN A 640 11.61 -24.93 20.80
N ARG A 641 12.61 -24.85 19.92
CA ARG A 641 13.73 -23.93 20.17
C ARG A 641 13.25 -22.50 19.87
N PRO A 642 13.18 -21.60 20.86
CA PRO A 642 12.81 -20.21 20.63
C PRO A 642 13.81 -19.56 19.67
N TYR A 643 13.35 -18.62 18.83
CA TYR A 643 14.25 -17.95 17.89
C TYR A 643 15.23 -17.02 18.63
N MET A 644 14.72 -16.36 19.67
CA MET A 644 15.47 -15.48 20.56
C MET A 644 15.22 -15.82 22.02
N ILE A 645 16.24 -15.58 22.84
CA ILE A 645 16.14 -15.55 24.30
C ILE A 645 16.33 -14.11 24.74
N PHE A 646 15.47 -13.61 25.61
CA PHE A 646 15.62 -12.32 26.28
C PHE A 646 15.92 -12.57 27.76
N ASN A 647 17.14 -12.25 28.18
CA ASN A 647 17.57 -12.35 29.57
C ASN A 647 17.28 -11.03 30.29
N CYS A 648 16.28 -11.04 31.16
CA CYS A 648 15.89 -9.93 32.01
C CYS A 648 16.56 -10.07 33.39
N HIS A 649 17.02 -8.95 33.96
CA HIS A 649 17.63 -8.92 35.29
C HIS A 649 16.82 -7.98 36.17
N ASN A 650 16.23 -8.52 37.23
CA ASN A 650 15.58 -7.76 38.30
C ASN A 650 16.55 -7.55 39.48
#